data_AF-Q6IN85-F1
#
_entry.id   AF-Q6IN85-F1
#
_cell.length_a   1.000
_cell.length_b   1.000
_cell.length_c   1.000
_cell.angle_alpha   90.00
_cell.angle_beta   90.00
_cell.angle_gamma   90.00
#
_symmetry.space_group_name_H-M   'P 1'
#
loop_
_entity.id
_entity.type
_entity.pdbx_description
1 polymer ?
#
loop_
_entity_poly.entity_id
_entity_poly.type
_entity_poly.pdbx_seq_one_letter_code
_entity_poly.pdbx_strand_id
1 'polypeptide(L)'
;MTDTRRRVKVYTLNEDRQWDDRGTGHVSSGYVERLKGMSLLVRAESDGSLLLESKINPNTAYQKQQDTLIVWSEAENYDLALSFQEKAGCDEIWEKICQVQGKDPSVDITQDLVDESEEERFDDMSSPGLELPSCELSRLEEIAELVASSLPSPLRREKLALALENEGYIKKLLELFHVCEDLENIEGLHHLYEIIKGIFLLNRTALFEVMFSEECIMDVIGCLEYDPALSQPRKHREFLTKTAKFKEVIPISDPELKQKIHQTYRVQYIQDMVLPTPSVFEENMLSTLHSFIFFNKVEIVGMLQEDEKFLTDLFAQLTDEATDEEKRQELVNFLKEFCAFSQTLQPQNRDAFFKTLSNMGILPALEVILGMDDTQVRSAATDIFSYLVEYNPSMVREFVMQEAQQNDDVSKKLTEQKITSKDILLINLIIEHMICDTDPELGGAVQLMGLLRTLVDPENMLATANKTEKTEFLGFFYKHCMHVLTAPLLANTTEDKPSKDDFQTAQLLALVLELLTFCVEHHTYHIKNYIINKDILRRVLVLMASKHAFLALCALRFKRKIIGLKDEFYNRYIMKSFLFEPVVKAFLNNGSRYNLMNSAIIEMFEFIRVEDIKSLTAHVIENYWKALEDVDYVQTFKGLKLRFEQQRERQDNPKLDSMRSILRNHRYRRDARTLEDEEEMWFNTDEDDMEDGEAVVSPSDKTKNDDDIMDPISKFMERKKLKESEEKEVLLKTNLSGRQSPSFKLSLSSGTKTNLTSQSSTTNLPGSPGSPGSPGSPGSPGSVPKNTSQTAAITTKGGLVGLVDYPDDDEDDDEDEDKEDTLPLSKKAKFDS
;
A
#
# COMPACT_ATOMS: atom_id res chain seq x y z
N MET A 1 10.85 -12.53 -33.71
CA MET A 1 10.98 -11.63 -32.54
C MET A 1 9.75 -10.75 -32.58
N THR A 2 9.08 -10.53 -31.45
CA THR A 2 7.98 -9.56 -31.35
C THR A 2 8.57 -8.16 -31.41
N ASP A 3 8.13 -7.32 -32.36
CA ASP A 3 8.69 -5.98 -32.61
C ASP A 3 8.03 -4.95 -31.66
N THR A 4 8.14 -5.20 -30.35
CA THR A 4 7.50 -4.42 -29.27
C THR A 4 7.87 -2.94 -29.33
N ARG A 5 9.08 -2.64 -29.84
CA ARG A 5 9.56 -1.29 -30.14
C ARG A 5 8.57 -0.48 -30.97
N ARG A 6 7.84 -1.09 -31.91
CA ARG A 6 6.87 -0.39 -32.78
C ARG A 6 5.42 -0.54 -32.34
N ARG A 7 5.16 -1.11 -31.16
CA ARG A 7 3.82 -1.34 -30.64
C ARG A 7 3.24 -0.04 -30.06
N VAL A 8 2.08 0.35 -30.59
CA VAL A 8 1.37 1.59 -30.24
C VAL A 8 -0.10 1.32 -29.95
N LYS A 9 -0.71 2.14 -29.10
CA LYS A 9 -2.15 2.42 -29.14
C LYS A 9 -2.42 3.66 -29.98
N VAL A 10 -3.51 3.63 -30.72
CA VAL A 10 -4.04 4.79 -31.45
C VAL A 10 -5.21 5.35 -30.67
N TYR A 11 -5.27 6.67 -30.51
CA TYR A 11 -6.40 7.37 -29.91
C TYR A 11 -6.92 8.45 -30.86
N THR A 12 -8.22 8.72 -30.80
CA THR A 12 -8.91 9.84 -31.45
C THR A 12 -9.71 10.61 -30.41
N LEU A 13 -9.66 11.94 -30.44
CA LEU A 13 -10.56 12.76 -29.63
C LEU A 13 -11.98 12.71 -30.23
N ASN A 14 -13.00 12.53 -29.39
CA ASN A 14 -14.40 12.47 -29.79
C ASN A 14 -15.15 13.80 -29.52
N GLU A 15 -16.43 13.86 -29.90
CA GLU A 15 -17.25 15.09 -29.78
C GLU A 15 -17.40 15.57 -28.32
N ASP A 16 -17.35 14.65 -27.34
CA ASP A 16 -17.36 14.93 -25.90
C ASP A 16 -15.97 15.31 -25.32
N ARG A 17 -14.97 15.55 -26.19
CA ARG A 17 -13.55 15.80 -25.84
C ARG A 17 -12.89 14.68 -25.03
N GLN A 18 -13.28 13.42 -25.24
CA GLN A 18 -12.65 12.25 -24.63
C GLN A 18 -11.81 11.46 -25.66
N TRP A 19 -10.76 10.79 -25.19
CA TRP A 19 -9.85 10.03 -26.05
C TRP A 19 -10.31 8.57 -26.24
N ASP A 20 -10.94 8.29 -27.38
CA ASP A 20 -11.38 6.93 -27.75
C ASP A 20 -10.17 6.06 -28.15
N ASP A 21 -10.03 4.87 -27.52
CA ASP A 21 -9.04 3.86 -27.92
C ASP A 21 -9.45 3.20 -29.25
N ARG A 22 -8.74 3.56 -30.31
CA ARG A 22 -8.95 3.05 -31.68
C ARG A 22 -8.30 1.67 -31.92
N GLY A 23 -7.60 1.12 -30.92
CA GLY A 23 -6.98 -0.19 -30.94
C GLY A 23 -5.46 -0.17 -30.84
N THR A 24 -4.90 -1.34 -30.50
CA THR A 24 -3.44 -1.57 -30.43
C THR A 24 -2.92 -2.16 -31.74
N GLY A 25 -1.76 -1.67 -32.19
CA GLY A 25 -1.15 -2.07 -33.45
C GLY A 25 0.35 -1.82 -33.51
N HIS A 26 0.96 -2.10 -34.66
CA HIS A 26 2.35 -1.77 -34.96
C HIS A 26 2.40 -0.58 -35.92
N VAL A 27 3.14 0.49 -35.56
CA VAL A 27 3.35 1.67 -36.41
C VAL A 27 4.51 1.48 -37.38
N SER A 28 4.40 2.08 -38.57
CA SER A 28 5.47 2.16 -39.55
C SER A 28 5.34 3.42 -40.39
N SER A 29 6.46 4.04 -40.79
CA SER A 29 6.47 5.13 -41.75
C SER A 29 6.72 4.60 -43.17
N GLY A 30 5.90 4.98 -44.15
CA GLY A 30 6.07 4.57 -45.54
C GLY A 30 5.59 5.62 -46.53
N TYR A 31 6.18 5.64 -47.74
CA TYR A 31 5.68 6.49 -48.82
C TYR A 31 4.43 5.84 -49.44
N VAL A 32 3.30 6.54 -49.38
CA VAL A 32 2.00 6.03 -49.85
C VAL A 32 1.62 6.73 -51.14
N GLU A 33 1.66 5.99 -52.25
CA GLU A 33 1.42 6.52 -53.60
C GLU A 33 0.05 7.20 -53.75
N ARG A 34 -1.00 6.69 -53.09
CA ARG A 34 -2.34 7.32 -53.12
C ARG A 34 -2.41 8.68 -52.43
N LEU A 35 -1.54 8.94 -51.44
CA LEU A 35 -1.46 10.21 -50.71
C LEU A 35 -0.32 11.12 -51.20
N LYS A 36 0.58 10.59 -52.06
CA LYS A 36 1.77 11.28 -52.60
C LYS A 36 2.58 11.96 -51.49
N GLY A 37 3.07 11.16 -50.56
CA GLY A 37 3.85 11.62 -49.41
C GLY A 37 4.28 10.49 -48.50
N MET A 38 5.09 10.83 -47.49
CA MET A 38 5.38 9.95 -46.36
C MET A 38 4.15 9.93 -45.44
N SER A 39 3.78 8.75 -44.97
CA SER A 39 2.60 8.53 -44.13
C SER A 39 2.92 7.65 -42.94
N LEU A 40 2.21 7.88 -41.84
CA LEU A 40 2.17 7.01 -40.67
C LEU A 40 1.10 5.94 -40.91
N LEU A 41 1.49 4.68 -40.75
CA LEU A 41 0.66 3.49 -40.99
C LEU A 41 0.64 2.63 -39.73
N VAL A 42 -0.52 2.48 -39.08
CA VAL A 42 -0.67 1.58 -37.93
C VAL A 42 -1.50 0.37 -38.32
N ARG A 43 -0.96 -0.83 -38.06
CA ARG A 43 -1.63 -2.11 -38.35
C ARG A 43 -2.04 -2.85 -37.08
N ALA A 44 -3.30 -3.24 -36.98
CA ALA A 44 -3.86 -3.94 -35.81
C ALA A 44 -3.12 -5.26 -35.54
N GLU A 45 -2.93 -5.59 -34.26
CA GLU A 45 -2.31 -6.88 -33.86
C GLU A 45 -3.22 -8.09 -34.10
N SER A 46 -4.53 -7.88 -34.12
CA SER A 46 -5.56 -8.93 -34.20
C SER A 46 -5.69 -9.55 -35.60
N ASP A 47 -5.67 -8.74 -36.65
CA ASP A 47 -5.95 -9.16 -38.03
C ASP A 47 -5.04 -8.50 -39.10
N GLY A 48 -4.16 -7.58 -38.72
CA GLY A 48 -3.31 -6.82 -39.64
C GLY A 48 -4.03 -5.72 -40.44
N SER A 49 -5.29 -5.43 -40.12
CA SER A 49 -6.07 -4.31 -40.68
C SER A 49 -5.42 -2.96 -40.37
N LEU A 50 -5.82 -1.93 -41.09
CA LEU A 50 -5.22 -0.59 -41.01
C LEU A 50 -6.03 0.28 -40.05
N LEU A 51 -5.49 0.52 -38.85
CA LEU A 51 -6.14 1.36 -37.82
C LEU A 51 -6.00 2.85 -38.13
N LEU A 52 -4.87 3.24 -38.72
CA LEU A 52 -4.52 4.60 -39.10
C LEU A 52 -3.71 4.61 -40.40
N GLU A 53 -4.05 5.54 -41.29
CA GLU A 53 -3.17 6.04 -42.36
C GLU A 53 -3.30 7.56 -42.42
N SER A 54 -2.32 8.26 -41.84
CA SER A 54 -2.23 9.73 -41.85
C SER A 54 -1.05 10.17 -42.71
N LYS A 55 -1.17 11.30 -43.41
CA LYS A 55 -0.06 11.88 -44.19
C LYS A 55 0.73 12.84 -43.32
N ILE A 56 2.06 12.67 -43.28
CA ILE A 56 2.93 13.66 -42.65
C ILE A 56 2.96 14.89 -43.57
N ASN A 57 2.17 15.90 -43.22
CA ASN A 57 2.09 17.17 -43.93
C ASN A 57 3.15 18.13 -43.38
N PRO A 58 3.75 19.00 -44.21
CA PRO A 58 4.82 19.92 -43.78
C PRO A 58 4.36 21.02 -42.81
N ASN A 59 3.05 21.28 -42.72
CA ASN A 59 2.45 22.38 -41.96
C ASN A 59 1.60 21.90 -40.76
N THR A 60 1.56 20.60 -40.48
CA THR A 60 0.79 20.05 -39.34
C THR A 60 1.65 20.10 -38.08
N ALA A 61 1.15 20.70 -37.00
CA ALA A 61 1.81 20.64 -35.70
C ALA A 61 1.72 19.21 -35.14
N TYR A 62 2.85 18.50 -35.13
CA TYR A 62 3.03 17.31 -34.28
C TYR A 62 3.73 17.72 -33.00
N GLN A 63 3.28 17.21 -31.86
CA GLN A 63 3.87 17.41 -30.53
C GLN A 63 4.27 16.05 -29.93
N LYS A 64 5.44 15.99 -29.29
CA LYS A 64 5.92 14.87 -28.49
C LYS A 64 5.61 15.18 -27.03
N GLN A 65 5.02 14.23 -26.29
CA GLN A 65 4.76 14.38 -24.86
C GLN A 65 5.29 13.17 -24.09
N GLN A 66 5.83 13.41 -22.89
CA GLN A 66 6.31 12.39 -21.93
C GLN A 66 7.21 11.30 -22.55
N ASP A 67 8.00 11.66 -23.57
CA ASP A 67 8.83 10.76 -24.39
C ASP A 67 8.14 9.62 -25.16
N THR A 68 6.91 9.23 -24.83
CA THR A 68 6.20 8.06 -25.39
C THR A 68 4.88 8.38 -26.09
N LEU A 69 4.48 9.65 -26.20
CA LEU A 69 3.26 10.07 -26.88
C LEU A 69 3.60 11.01 -28.05
N ILE A 70 2.94 10.84 -29.20
CA ILE A 70 2.95 11.80 -30.32
C ILE A 70 1.50 12.20 -30.62
N VAL A 71 1.19 13.49 -30.60
CA VAL A 71 -0.16 14.07 -30.78
C VAL A 71 -0.16 15.05 -31.96
N TRP A 72 -1.23 15.09 -32.75
CA TRP A 72 -1.45 16.09 -33.82
C TRP A 72 -2.93 16.18 -34.23
N SER A 73 -3.31 17.31 -34.85
CA SER A 73 -4.61 17.47 -35.51
C SER A 73 -4.51 17.18 -37.02
N GLU A 74 -5.39 16.33 -37.56
CA GLU A 74 -5.50 16.04 -39.00
C GLU A 74 -6.74 16.73 -39.61
N ALA A 75 -6.50 17.93 -40.16
CA ALA A 75 -7.51 18.93 -40.49
C ALA A 75 -8.25 19.48 -39.25
N GLU A 76 -9.23 20.38 -39.47
CA GLU A 76 -9.90 21.17 -38.43
C GLU A 76 -10.78 20.36 -37.43
N ASN A 77 -10.90 19.03 -37.64
CA ASN A 77 -11.96 18.21 -37.01
C ASN A 77 -11.47 16.95 -36.26
N TYR A 78 -10.18 16.60 -36.27
CA TYR A 78 -9.72 15.31 -35.73
C TYR A 78 -8.36 15.41 -35.04
N ASP A 79 -8.35 15.33 -33.70
CA ASP A 79 -7.12 15.15 -32.92
C ASP A 79 -6.79 13.66 -32.79
N LEU A 80 -5.51 13.34 -33.02
CA LEU A 80 -4.95 11.99 -33.09
C LEU A 80 -3.77 11.89 -32.13
N ALA A 81 -3.68 10.76 -31.41
CA ALA A 81 -2.52 10.44 -30.58
C ALA A 81 -2.02 9.01 -30.79
N LEU A 82 -0.70 8.84 -30.79
CA LEU A 82 0.01 7.57 -30.80
C LEU A 82 0.75 7.39 -29.48
N SER A 83 0.28 6.46 -28.64
CA SER A 83 0.93 6.09 -27.38
C SER A 83 1.81 4.86 -27.61
N PHE A 84 3.12 5.02 -27.48
CA PHE A 84 4.14 4.00 -27.73
C PHE A 84 4.43 3.19 -26.48
N GLN A 85 4.57 1.86 -26.63
CA GLN A 85 5.01 1.00 -25.53
C GLN A 85 6.49 1.21 -25.17
N GLU A 86 7.32 1.67 -26.10
CA GLU A 86 8.76 1.89 -25.91
C GLU A 86 9.18 3.26 -26.46
N LYS A 87 9.88 4.06 -25.65
CA LYS A 87 10.48 5.35 -26.07
C LYS A 87 11.29 5.23 -27.36
N ALA A 88 12.08 4.16 -27.50
CA ALA A 88 12.91 3.92 -28.67
C ALA A 88 12.12 3.74 -29.98
N GLY A 89 10.80 3.49 -29.93
CA GLY A 89 9.90 3.53 -31.08
C GLY A 89 9.31 4.91 -31.35
N CYS A 90 8.98 5.64 -30.28
CA CYS A 90 8.54 7.04 -30.35
C CYS A 90 9.62 7.89 -31.02
N ASP A 91 10.86 7.77 -30.56
CA ASP A 91 12.02 8.47 -31.12
C ASP A 91 12.25 8.16 -32.63
N GLU A 92 12.04 6.90 -33.07
CA GLU A 92 12.17 6.50 -34.50
C GLU A 92 11.11 7.15 -35.39
N ILE A 93 9.88 7.28 -34.89
CA ILE A 93 8.80 7.94 -35.63
C ILE A 93 8.92 9.46 -35.54
N TRP A 94 9.36 10.00 -34.41
CA TRP A 94 9.60 11.43 -34.20
C TRP A 94 10.70 11.98 -35.12
N GLU A 95 11.86 11.31 -35.15
CA GLU A 95 12.95 11.61 -36.09
C GLU A 95 12.42 11.60 -37.54
N LYS A 96 11.52 10.67 -37.87
CA LYS A 96 10.93 10.57 -39.21
C LYS A 96 9.97 11.70 -39.54
N ILE A 97 9.13 12.13 -38.60
CA ILE A 97 8.24 13.29 -38.77
C ILE A 97 9.08 14.56 -38.97
N CYS A 98 10.04 14.80 -38.08
CA CYS A 98 10.95 15.94 -38.14
C CYS A 98 11.73 15.97 -39.47
N GLN A 99 12.26 14.83 -39.92
CA GLN A 99 12.94 14.70 -41.23
C GLN A 99 12.03 15.02 -42.42
N VAL A 100 10.73 14.74 -42.35
CA VAL A 100 9.77 15.05 -43.44
C VAL A 100 9.38 16.52 -43.45
N GLN A 101 9.31 17.16 -42.28
CA GLN A 101 9.05 18.61 -42.16
C GLN A 101 10.31 19.49 -42.32
N GLY A 102 11.51 18.91 -42.22
CA GLY A 102 12.77 19.66 -42.26
C GLY A 102 13.16 20.32 -40.93
N LYS A 103 12.64 19.79 -39.81
CA LYS A 103 12.87 20.26 -38.44
C LYS A 103 13.89 19.38 -37.71
N ASP A 104 14.49 19.90 -36.64
CA ASP A 104 15.46 19.15 -35.82
C ASP A 104 14.73 18.16 -34.89
N PRO A 105 15.09 16.86 -34.83
CA PRO A 105 14.49 15.89 -33.92
C PRO A 105 14.60 16.23 -32.42
N SER A 106 15.40 17.22 -32.01
CA SER A 106 15.53 17.66 -30.62
C SER A 106 14.41 18.58 -30.12
N VAL A 107 13.45 18.98 -30.97
CA VAL A 107 12.27 19.75 -30.55
C VAL A 107 11.17 18.85 -29.99
N ASP A 108 10.34 19.36 -29.09
CA ASP A 108 9.12 18.69 -28.61
C ASP A 108 7.86 19.07 -29.43
N ILE A 109 7.92 20.13 -30.25
CA ILE A 109 6.86 20.48 -31.20
C ILE A 109 7.46 20.84 -32.57
N THR A 110 6.90 20.27 -33.64
CA THR A 110 7.51 20.31 -34.98
C THR A 110 7.15 21.57 -35.76
N GLN A 111 5.90 22.02 -35.71
CA GLN A 111 5.56 23.39 -36.04
C GLN A 111 5.62 24.20 -34.76
N ASP A 112 6.23 25.36 -34.83
CA ASP A 112 6.09 26.36 -33.77
C ASP A 112 4.58 26.71 -33.74
N LEU A 113 3.96 26.75 -32.55
CA LEU A 113 2.58 27.25 -32.41
C LEU A 113 2.50 28.59 -33.14
N VAL A 114 1.47 28.81 -33.97
CA VAL A 114 1.42 29.94 -34.94
C VAL A 114 1.82 31.21 -34.22
N ASP A 115 3.03 31.65 -34.51
CA ASP A 115 3.78 32.40 -33.51
C ASP A 115 3.26 33.83 -33.50
N GLU A 116 2.48 34.16 -32.46
CA GLU A 116 1.96 35.51 -32.20
C GLU A 116 3.10 36.54 -31.96
N SER A 117 4.36 36.15 -32.16
CA SER A 117 5.54 36.98 -32.44
C SER A 117 5.39 38.16 -33.42
N GLU A 118 4.32 38.27 -34.20
CA GLU A 118 3.99 39.54 -34.88
C GLU A 118 3.57 40.64 -33.87
N GLU A 119 3.12 40.27 -32.65
CA GLU A 119 3.12 41.14 -31.45
C GLU A 119 4.50 41.14 -30.72
N GLU A 120 5.19 40.01 -30.51
CA GLU A 120 6.47 40.03 -29.74
C GLU A 120 7.51 40.98 -30.35
N ARG A 121 7.53 41.13 -31.68
CA ARG A 121 8.42 42.07 -32.38
C ARG A 121 8.14 43.56 -32.10
N PHE A 122 7.15 43.88 -31.26
CA PHE A 122 6.85 45.22 -30.77
C PHE A 122 7.02 45.42 -29.25
N ASP A 123 7.02 44.37 -28.40
CA ASP A 123 7.00 44.56 -26.93
C ASP A 123 8.39 44.59 -26.26
N ASP A 124 9.47 44.15 -26.94
CA ASP A 124 10.88 44.22 -26.47
C ASP A 124 11.49 45.65 -26.52
N MET A 125 10.65 46.69 -26.40
CA MET A 125 11.06 48.09 -26.44
C MET A 125 10.31 48.94 -25.41
N SER A 126 10.41 48.55 -24.14
CA SER A 126 9.84 49.27 -22.98
C SER A 126 8.32 49.51 -23.08
N SER A 127 7.58 48.42 -23.32
CA SER A 127 6.14 48.35 -23.05
C SER A 127 5.82 49.01 -21.70
N PRO A 128 4.92 50.02 -21.62
CA PRO A 128 4.56 50.65 -20.36
C PRO A 128 4.03 49.64 -19.33
N GLY A 129 4.03 50.03 -18.06
CA GLY A 129 3.27 49.30 -17.05
C GLY A 129 1.81 49.21 -17.47
N LEU A 130 1.16 48.07 -17.18
CA LEU A 130 -0.25 47.87 -17.45
C LEU A 130 -1.04 48.78 -16.49
N GLU A 131 -1.39 49.98 -16.95
CA GLU A 131 -2.18 50.95 -16.20
C GLU A 131 -3.60 50.40 -16.04
N LEU A 132 -4.07 50.26 -14.80
CA LEU A 132 -5.43 49.83 -14.53
C LEU A 132 -6.41 50.98 -14.81
N PRO A 133 -7.61 50.71 -15.35
CA PRO A 133 -8.71 51.68 -15.36
C PRO A 133 -8.97 52.20 -13.95
N SER A 134 -9.50 53.41 -13.81
CA SER A 134 -9.90 53.87 -12.49
C SER A 134 -11.05 53.00 -11.96
N CYS A 135 -10.97 52.58 -10.70
CA CYS A 135 -11.95 51.70 -10.08
C CYS A 135 -13.27 52.46 -9.83
N GLU A 136 -14.09 52.58 -10.88
CA GLU A 136 -15.33 53.34 -10.95
C GLU A 136 -16.47 52.45 -11.46
N LEU A 137 -17.68 52.65 -10.92
CA LEU A 137 -18.89 51.88 -11.30
C LEU A 137 -19.14 51.87 -12.82
N SER A 138 -18.86 52.97 -13.51
CA SER A 138 -19.03 53.14 -14.96
C SER A 138 -17.93 52.49 -15.82
N ARG A 139 -17.01 51.73 -15.23
CA ARG A 139 -15.89 51.05 -15.90
C ARG A 139 -15.79 49.57 -15.59
N LEU A 140 -16.76 48.98 -14.88
CA LEU A 140 -16.71 47.56 -14.54
C LEU A 140 -16.63 46.65 -15.80
N GLU A 141 -17.28 47.04 -16.90
CA GLU A 141 -17.14 46.40 -18.21
C GLU A 141 -15.68 46.49 -18.74
N GLU A 142 -15.08 47.68 -18.76
CA GLU A 142 -13.67 47.94 -19.16
C GLU A 142 -12.67 47.11 -18.32
N ILE A 143 -12.94 46.95 -17.02
CA ILE A 143 -12.11 46.16 -16.10
C ILE A 143 -12.31 44.65 -16.33
N ALA A 144 -13.54 44.20 -16.57
CA ALA A 144 -13.85 42.80 -16.88
C ALA A 144 -13.19 42.37 -18.20
N GLU A 145 -13.30 43.18 -19.26
CA GLU A 145 -12.62 42.94 -20.54
C GLU A 145 -11.10 42.90 -20.39
N LEU A 146 -10.51 43.81 -19.59
CA LEU A 146 -9.06 43.82 -19.33
C LEU A 146 -8.58 42.57 -18.60
N VAL A 147 -9.32 42.10 -17.60
CA VAL A 147 -8.99 40.86 -16.88
C VAL A 147 -9.13 39.66 -17.82
N ALA A 148 -10.28 39.51 -18.49
CA ALA A 148 -10.57 38.39 -19.39
C ALA A 148 -9.57 38.29 -20.55
N SER A 149 -9.23 39.41 -21.20
CA SER A 149 -8.24 39.46 -22.29
C SER A 149 -6.79 39.28 -21.83
N SER A 150 -6.50 39.44 -20.54
CA SER A 150 -5.17 39.17 -19.97
C SER A 150 -4.95 37.70 -19.61
N LEU A 151 -6.01 36.93 -19.32
CA LEU A 151 -5.89 35.53 -18.87
C LEU A 151 -5.16 34.58 -19.84
N PRO A 152 -5.37 34.63 -21.17
CA PRO A 152 -4.69 33.72 -22.09
C PRO A 152 -3.17 33.93 -22.17
N SER A 153 -2.69 35.15 -21.93
CA SER A 153 -1.27 35.50 -22.09
C SER A 153 -0.52 35.44 -20.76
N PRO A 154 0.49 34.56 -20.58
CA PRO A 154 1.27 34.48 -19.35
C PRO A 154 1.91 35.81 -18.94
N LEU A 155 2.42 36.57 -19.92
CA LEU A 155 3.04 37.88 -19.68
C LEU A 155 2.01 38.94 -19.26
N ARG A 156 0.81 38.96 -19.85
CA ARG A 156 -0.26 39.88 -19.44
C ARG A 156 -0.82 39.50 -18.06
N ARG A 157 -0.99 38.21 -17.74
CA ARG A 157 -1.33 37.74 -16.38
C ARG A 157 -0.33 38.23 -15.33
N GLU A 158 0.97 38.14 -15.60
CA GLU A 158 2.02 38.62 -14.67
C GLU A 158 2.01 40.14 -14.50
N LYS A 159 1.94 40.91 -15.60
CA LYS A 159 1.81 42.38 -15.56
C LYS A 159 0.55 42.81 -14.78
N LEU A 160 -0.60 42.18 -15.05
CA LEU A 160 -1.89 42.45 -14.40
C LEU A 160 -1.87 42.11 -12.90
N ALA A 161 -1.37 40.94 -12.52
CA ALA A 161 -1.30 40.55 -11.11
C ALA A 161 -0.45 41.54 -10.28
N LEU A 162 0.70 41.95 -10.81
CA LEU A 162 1.57 42.94 -10.16
C LEU A 162 0.89 44.32 -10.09
N ALA A 163 0.11 44.73 -11.09
CA ALA A 163 -0.64 45.98 -11.04
C ALA A 163 -1.74 45.95 -9.96
N LEU A 164 -2.54 44.88 -9.90
CA LEU A 164 -3.60 44.69 -8.90
C LEU A 164 -3.06 44.70 -7.46
N GLU A 165 -1.91 44.07 -7.26
CA GLU A 165 -1.18 44.02 -5.99
C GLU A 165 -0.67 45.42 -5.58
N ASN A 166 0.12 46.07 -6.43
CA ASN A 166 0.74 47.38 -6.13
C ASN A 166 -0.29 48.50 -5.90
N GLU A 167 -1.45 48.42 -6.55
CA GLU A 167 -2.52 49.40 -6.38
C GLU A 167 -3.47 49.12 -5.22
N GLY A 168 -3.37 47.96 -4.56
CA GLY A 168 -4.37 47.50 -3.58
C GLY A 168 -5.77 47.35 -4.20
N TYR A 169 -5.83 47.03 -5.50
CA TYR A 169 -7.01 47.25 -6.34
C TYR A 169 -8.23 46.42 -5.91
N ILE A 170 -7.98 45.23 -5.34
CA ILE A 170 -9.02 44.32 -4.84
C ILE A 170 -9.92 45.00 -3.79
N LYS A 171 -9.37 45.77 -2.84
CA LYS A 171 -10.21 46.44 -1.83
C LYS A 171 -11.11 47.53 -2.45
N LYS A 172 -10.64 48.23 -3.48
CA LYS A 172 -11.44 49.21 -4.25
C LYS A 172 -12.60 48.53 -5.00
N LEU A 173 -12.40 47.31 -5.52
CA LEU A 173 -13.46 46.52 -6.16
C LEU A 173 -14.52 46.08 -5.14
N LEU A 174 -14.13 45.74 -3.92
CA LEU A 174 -15.07 45.37 -2.84
C LEU A 174 -15.84 46.59 -2.31
N GLU A 175 -15.20 47.77 -2.25
CA GLU A 175 -15.91 49.05 -2.02
C GLU A 175 -16.98 49.31 -3.10
N LEU A 176 -16.72 48.98 -4.38
CA LEU A 176 -17.73 49.03 -5.44
C LEU A 176 -18.79 47.93 -5.32
N PHE A 177 -18.44 46.73 -4.84
CA PHE A 177 -19.39 45.64 -4.63
C PHE A 177 -20.51 46.05 -3.66
N HIS A 178 -20.17 46.63 -2.51
CA HIS A 178 -21.18 47.15 -1.58
C HIS A 178 -22.09 48.20 -2.24
N VAL A 179 -21.54 49.10 -3.06
CA VAL A 179 -22.33 50.11 -3.78
C VAL A 179 -23.22 49.48 -4.88
N CYS A 180 -22.78 48.41 -5.52
CA CYS A 180 -23.61 47.66 -6.47
C CYS A 180 -24.74 46.89 -5.76
N GLU A 181 -24.45 46.29 -4.60
CA GLU A 181 -25.40 45.55 -3.76
C GLU A 181 -26.48 46.49 -3.17
N ASP A 182 -26.08 47.60 -2.54
CA ASP A 182 -26.99 48.64 -1.99
C ASP A 182 -27.91 49.28 -3.05
N LEU A 183 -27.54 49.19 -4.34
CA LEU A 183 -28.29 49.74 -5.47
C LEU A 183 -29.04 48.67 -6.30
N GLU A 184 -29.00 47.40 -5.89
CA GLU A 184 -29.55 46.26 -6.65
C GLU A 184 -29.02 46.17 -8.10
N ASN A 185 -27.80 46.64 -8.35
CA ASN A 185 -27.22 46.78 -9.70
C ASN A 185 -26.65 45.45 -10.23
N ILE A 186 -27.55 44.56 -10.69
CA ILE A 186 -27.22 43.23 -11.21
C ILE A 186 -26.15 43.26 -12.32
N GLU A 187 -26.16 44.27 -13.21
CA GLU A 187 -25.17 44.42 -14.29
C GLU A 187 -23.75 44.68 -13.74
N GLY A 188 -23.63 45.55 -12.74
CA GLY A 188 -22.37 45.77 -12.02
C GLY A 188 -21.91 44.55 -11.21
N LEU A 189 -22.85 43.81 -10.61
CA LEU A 189 -22.56 42.60 -9.83
C LEU A 189 -22.07 41.45 -10.72
N HIS A 190 -22.63 41.29 -11.93
CA HIS A 190 -22.15 40.33 -12.93
C HIS A 190 -20.70 40.62 -13.36
N HIS A 191 -20.37 41.88 -13.66
CA HIS A 191 -18.97 42.23 -13.97
C HIS A 191 -18.03 42.03 -12.78
N LEU A 192 -18.48 42.29 -11.54
CA LEU A 192 -17.69 42.01 -10.35
C LEU A 192 -17.45 40.52 -10.12
N TYR A 193 -18.42 39.65 -10.43
CA TYR A 193 -18.22 38.20 -10.49
C TYR A 193 -17.13 37.84 -11.50
N GLU A 194 -17.21 38.36 -12.74
CA GLU A 194 -16.24 38.09 -13.81
C GLU A 194 -14.82 38.55 -13.45
N ILE A 195 -14.70 39.77 -12.91
CA ILE A 195 -13.43 40.34 -12.44
C ILE A 195 -12.83 39.48 -11.32
N ILE A 196 -13.59 39.18 -10.26
CA ILE A 196 -13.09 38.39 -9.13
C ILE A 196 -12.71 36.98 -9.59
N LYS A 197 -13.57 36.29 -10.35
CA LYS A 197 -13.26 34.97 -10.94
C LYS A 197 -12.00 34.99 -11.80
N GLY A 198 -11.80 36.04 -12.60
CA GLY A 198 -10.57 36.25 -13.35
C GLY A 198 -9.34 36.48 -12.46
N ILE A 199 -9.48 37.21 -11.35
CA ILE A 199 -8.40 37.39 -10.36
C ILE A 199 -8.01 36.05 -9.70
N PHE A 200 -8.95 35.15 -9.43
CA PHE A 200 -8.61 33.78 -9.00
C PHE A 200 -7.80 33.01 -10.05
N LEU A 201 -8.14 33.14 -11.33
CA LEU A 201 -7.44 32.49 -12.46
C LEU A 201 -6.04 33.09 -12.74
N LEU A 202 -5.64 34.17 -12.08
CA LEU A 202 -4.24 34.61 -12.03
C LEU A 202 -3.37 33.69 -11.14
N ASN A 203 -3.97 32.96 -10.19
CA ASN A 203 -3.32 31.92 -9.36
C ASN A 203 -2.07 32.42 -8.57
N ARG A 204 -2.11 33.64 -8.01
CA ARG A 204 -0.99 34.31 -7.31
C ARG A 204 -1.24 34.48 -5.81
N THR A 205 -0.25 34.14 -4.99
CA THR A 205 -0.36 34.11 -3.51
C THR A 205 -0.71 35.47 -2.90
N ALA A 206 -0.05 36.56 -3.31
CA ALA A 206 -0.32 37.89 -2.75
C ALA A 206 -1.76 38.37 -3.00
N LEU A 207 -2.38 37.97 -4.12
CA LEU A 207 -3.79 38.27 -4.40
C LEU A 207 -4.71 37.42 -3.52
N PHE A 208 -4.37 36.16 -3.28
CA PHE A 208 -5.06 35.26 -2.34
C PHE A 208 -4.95 35.74 -0.88
N GLU A 209 -3.79 36.22 -0.43
CA GLU A 209 -3.60 36.81 0.90
C GLU A 209 -4.54 38.00 1.14
N VAL A 210 -4.74 38.85 0.13
CA VAL A 210 -5.71 39.96 0.19
C VAL A 210 -7.16 39.44 0.14
N MET A 211 -7.51 38.61 -0.84
CA MET A 211 -8.89 38.11 -1.00
C MET A 211 -9.37 37.25 0.18
N PHE A 212 -8.48 36.50 0.83
CA PHE A 212 -8.81 35.62 1.95
C PHE A 212 -8.58 36.26 3.32
N SER A 213 -8.16 37.53 3.38
CA SER A 213 -8.13 38.30 4.62
C SER A 213 -9.54 38.43 5.23
N GLU A 214 -9.64 38.49 6.55
CA GLU A 214 -10.94 38.54 7.24
C GLU A 214 -11.80 39.75 6.81
N GLU A 215 -11.16 40.88 6.50
CA GLU A 215 -11.79 42.10 5.99
C GLU A 215 -12.37 41.99 4.57
N CYS A 216 -12.08 40.92 3.82
CA CYS A 216 -12.42 40.82 2.40
C CYS A 216 -13.09 39.50 2.01
N ILE A 217 -12.85 38.42 2.73
CA ILE A 217 -13.26 37.07 2.31
C ILE A 217 -14.77 36.92 2.14
N MET A 218 -15.58 37.56 2.99
CA MET A 218 -17.04 37.50 2.87
C MET A 218 -17.57 38.27 1.66
N ASP A 219 -16.91 39.35 1.26
CA ASP A 219 -17.32 40.19 0.15
C ASP A 219 -16.80 39.64 -1.19
N VAL A 220 -15.64 39.00 -1.18
CA VAL A 220 -15.16 38.15 -2.29
C VAL A 220 -16.15 37.00 -2.56
N ILE A 221 -16.64 36.34 -1.49
CA ILE A 221 -17.72 35.34 -1.61
C ILE A 221 -19.01 35.99 -2.11
N GLY A 222 -19.33 37.22 -1.66
CA GLY A 222 -20.46 38.01 -2.15
C GLY A 222 -20.43 38.28 -3.66
N CYS A 223 -19.30 38.76 -4.20
CA CYS A 223 -19.12 38.88 -5.64
C CYS A 223 -19.34 37.56 -6.38
N LEU A 224 -18.92 36.44 -5.78
CA LEU A 224 -19.05 35.10 -6.35
C LEU A 224 -20.47 34.51 -6.27
N GLU A 225 -21.42 35.16 -5.60
CA GLU A 225 -22.84 34.76 -5.60
C GLU A 225 -23.53 35.05 -6.95
N TYR A 226 -23.07 36.07 -7.68
CA TYR A 226 -23.73 36.65 -8.85
C TYR A 226 -23.22 36.09 -10.19
N ASP A 227 -23.21 34.75 -10.33
CA ASP A 227 -22.80 34.06 -11.56
C ASP A 227 -23.77 34.39 -12.73
N PRO A 228 -23.32 35.04 -13.82
CA PRO A 228 -24.18 35.39 -14.96
C PRO A 228 -24.77 34.19 -15.71
N ALA A 229 -24.25 32.98 -15.49
CA ALA A 229 -24.79 31.75 -16.05
C ALA A 229 -25.99 31.18 -15.27
N LEU A 230 -26.32 31.74 -14.09
CA LEU A 230 -27.41 31.29 -13.23
C LEU A 230 -28.58 32.29 -13.23
N SER A 231 -29.80 31.79 -13.11
CA SER A 231 -31.03 32.61 -13.12
C SER A 231 -31.34 33.29 -11.77
N GLN A 232 -30.67 32.88 -10.70
CA GLN A 232 -30.73 33.47 -9.36
C GLN A 232 -29.33 33.35 -8.72
N PRO A 233 -28.91 34.31 -7.89
CA PRO A 233 -27.61 34.26 -7.21
C PRO A 233 -27.56 33.11 -6.20
N ARG A 234 -26.39 32.50 -6.05
CA ARG A 234 -26.17 31.43 -5.06
C ARG A 234 -25.97 32.02 -3.67
N LYS A 235 -26.63 31.45 -2.66
CA LYS A 235 -26.65 31.94 -1.27
C LYS A 235 -25.41 31.52 -0.44
N HIS A 236 -24.21 31.71 -0.98
CA HIS A 236 -22.95 31.27 -0.37
C HIS A 236 -22.65 31.96 0.98
N ARG A 237 -22.86 33.28 1.08
CA ARG A 237 -22.71 34.04 2.34
C ARG A 237 -23.72 33.60 3.39
N GLU A 238 -24.95 33.32 2.99
CA GLU A 238 -26.00 32.85 3.90
C GLU A 238 -25.68 31.44 4.44
N PHE A 239 -25.27 30.50 3.58
CA PHE A 239 -24.81 29.17 4.01
C PHE A 239 -23.66 29.28 5.02
N LEU A 240 -22.61 30.04 4.68
CA LEU A 240 -21.41 30.18 5.51
C LEU A 240 -21.59 31.01 6.80
N THR A 241 -22.75 31.63 7.02
CA THR A 241 -23.04 32.43 8.23
C THR A 241 -24.23 31.95 9.05
N LYS A 242 -25.17 31.20 8.46
CA LYS A 242 -26.37 30.68 9.16
C LYS A 242 -26.40 29.16 9.24
N THR A 243 -26.05 28.45 8.16
CA THR A 243 -26.15 26.99 8.06
C THR A 243 -24.89 26.31 8.63
N ALA A 244 -23.71 26.83 8.27
CA ALA A 244 -22.42 26.27 8.63
C ALA A 244 -22.10 26.45 10.13
N LYS A 245 -22.50 25.46 10.95
CA LYS A 245 -22.31 25.42 12.41
C LYS A 245 -20.86 25.03 12.77
N PHE A 246 -20.03 26.00 13.17
CA PHE A 246 -18.68 25.71 13.68
C PHE A 246 -18.74 24.99 15.03
N LYS A 247 -18.21 23.76 15.08
CA LYS A 247 -18.29 22.87 16.24
C LYS A 247 -16.97 22.79 17.02
N GLU A 248 -16.87 23.55 18.10
CA GLU A 248 -15.72 23.45 19.03
C GLU A 248 -15.85 22.20 19.91
N VAL A 249 -15.24 21.08 19.49
CA VAL A 249 -15.15 19.85 20.30
C VAL A 249 -14.46 20.13 21.64
N ILE A 250 -13.44 21.00 21.64
CA ILE A 250 -12.82 21.59 22.82
C ILE A 250 -12.76 23.11 22.60
N PRO A 251 -13.04 23.95 23.60
CA PRO A 251 -12.98 25.41 23.44
C PRO A 251 -11.57 25.88 23.08
N ILE A 252 -11.41 26.36 21.84
CA ILE A 252 -10.14 26.94 21.40
C ILE A 252 -10.00 28.31 22.07
N SER A 253 -8.87 28.53 22.75
CA SER A 253 -8.65 29.75 23.54
C SER A 253 -8.04 30.90 22.72
N ASP A 254 -7.36 30.59 21.63
CA ASP A 254 -6.71 31.56 20.74
C ASP A 254 -7.66 32.05 19.63
N PRO A 255 -7.90 33.37 19.47
CA PRO A 255 -8.66 33.91 18.35
C PRO A 255 -7.93 33.80 16.99
N GLU A 256 -6.59 33.79 16.94
CA GLU A 256 -5.84 33.71 15.67
C GLU A 256 -6.03 32.33 15.02
N LEU A 257 -5.91 31.25 15.80
CA LEU A 257 -6.26 29.89 15.40
C LEU A 257 -7.72 29.76 14.92
N LYS A 258 -8.69 30.40 15.60
CA LYS A 258 -10.09 30.41 15.13
C LYS A 258 -10.25 31.11 13.79
N GLN A 259 -9.64 32.29 13.65
CA GLN A 259 -9.62 33.04 12.40
C GLN A 259 -9.01 32.20 11.26
N LYS A 260 -7.92 31.47 11.55
CA LYS A 260 -7.24 30.56 10.61
C LYS A 260 -8.12 29.38 10.19
N ILE A 261 -8.81 28.72 11.12
CA ILE A 261 -9.73 27.62 10.81
C ILE A 261 -10.90 28.12 9.96
N HIS A 262 -11.52 29.24 10.33
CA HIS A 262 -12.61 29.85 9.54
C HIS A 262 -12.17 30.28 8.15
N GLN A 263 -10.98 30.89 8.00
CA GLN A 263 -10.39 31.21 6.70
C GLN A 263 -10.24 29.93 5.87
N THR A 264 -9.65 28.88 6.45
CA THR A 264 -9.37 27.63 5.74
C THR A 264 -10.65 26.93 5.26
N TYR A 265 -11.69 26.89 6.09
CA TYR A 265 -13.00 26.37 5.70
C TYR A 265 -13.64 27.19 4.57
N ARG A 266 -13.65 28.53 4.67
CA ARG A 266 -14.19 29.43 3.63
C ARG A 266 -13.43 29.30 2.31
N VAL A 267 -12.09 29.22 2.35
CA VAL A 267 -11.25 29.08 1.15
C VAL A 267 -11.42 27.69 0.51
N GLN A 268 -11.55 26.63 1.31
CA GLN A 268 -11.89 25.30 0.77
C GLN A 268 -13.31 25.29 0.18
N TYR A 269 -14.30 25.94 0.81
CA TYR A 269 -15.65 26.07 0.23
C TYR A 269 -15.64 26.80 -1.12
N ILE A 270 -14.82 27.86 -1.27
CA ILE A 270 -14.64 28.52 -2.58
C ILE A 270 -14.02 27.54 -3.60
N GLN A 271 -13.01 26.75 -3.21
CA GLN A 271 -12.44 25.73 -4.11
C GLN A 271 -13.48 24.67 -4.51
N ASP A 272 -14.24 24.13 -3.56
CA ASP A 272 -15.06 22.94 -3.79
C ASP A 272 -16.44 23.26 -4.39
N MET A 273 -17.04 24.41 -4.04
CA MET A 273 -18.43 24.76 -4.43
C MET A 273 -18.54 25.86 -5.51
N VAL A 274 -17.53 26.72 -5.64
CA VAL A 274 -17.57 27.92 -6.52
C VAL A 274 -16.62 27.80 -7.70
N LEU A 275 -15.40 27.34 -7.47
CA LEU A 275 -14.37 27.11 -8.48
C LEU A 275 -13.95 25.62 -8.51
N PRO A 276 -14.91 24.68 -8.64
CA PRO A 276 -14.63 23.25 -8.59
C PRO A 276 -13.56 22.88 -9.61
N THR A 277 -12.60 22.05 -9.17
CA THR A 277 -11.45 21.64 -9.99
C THR A 277 -11.93 21.19 -11.38
N PRO A 278 -11.57 21.89 -12.47
CA PRO A 278 -12.07 21.58 -13.80
C PRO A 278 -11.59 20.20 -14.25
N SER A 279 -12.18 19.71 -15.35
CA SER A 279 -11.78 18.44 -15.97
C SER A 279 -10.27 18.39 -16.18
N VAL A 280 -9.65 17.21 -16.00
CA VAL A 280 -8.19 16.97 -15.89
C VAL A 280 -7.36 17.38 -17.13
N PHE A 281 -7.99 17.99 -18.12
CA PHE A 281 -7.43 18.50 -19.36
C PHE A 281 -7.36 20.04 -19.42
N GLU A 282 -7.87 20.77 -18.43
CA GLU A 282 -7.75 22.23 -18.36
C GLU A 282 -6.48 22.66 -17.61
N GLU A 283 -5.60 23.40 -18.29
CA GLU A 283 -4.26 23.75 -17.80
C GLU A 283 -4.25 24.66 -16.55
N ASN A 284 -5.35 25.35 -16.27
CA ASN A 284 -5.49 26.28 -15.14
C ASN A 284 -5.87 25.57 -13.83
N MET A 285 -5.13 24.52 -13.44
CA MET A 285 -5.21 24.01 -12.08
C MET A 285 -4.84 25.13 -11.08
N LEU A 286 -5.72 25.42 -10.13
CA LEU A 286 -5.50 26.42 -9.06
C LEU A 286 -4.51 25.90 -8.00
N SER A 287 -3.29 25.59 -8.43
CA SER A 287 -2.22 25.00 -7.64
C SER A 287 -1.80 25.86 -6.46
N THR A 288 -1.84 27.19 -6.60
CA THR A 288 -1.53 28.13 -5.52
C THR A 288 -2.67 28.20 -4.50
N LEU A 289 -3.93 27.98 -4.91
CA LEU A 289 -5.08 27.88 -4.00
C LEU A 289 -5.00 26.61 -3.14
N HIS A 290 -4.74 25.47 -3.79
CA HIS A 290 -4.51 24.21 -3.08
C HIS A 290 -3.31 24.30 -2.13
N SER A 291 -2.22 24.98 -2.55
CA SER A 291 -1.06 25.26 -1.70
C SER A 291 -1.41 26.15 -0.50
N PHE A 292 -2.26 27.18 -0.68
CA PHE A 292 -2.71 28.05 0.40
C PHE A 292 -3.49 27.25 1.46
N ILE A 293 -4.45 26.42 1.04
CA ILE A 293 -5.22 25.53 1.93
C ILE A 293 -4.28 24.53 2.64
N PHE A 294 -3.28 23.99 1.93
CA PHE A 294 -2.28 23.09 2.50
C PHE A 294 -1.43 23.77 3.59
N PHE A 295 -0.86 24.95 3.33
CA PHE A 295 -0.06 25.68 4.32
C PHE A 295 -0.90 26.10 5.52
N ASN A 296 -2.13 26.56 5.31
CA ASN A 296 -3.07 26.83 6.39
C ASN A 296 -3.33 25.60 7.28
N LYS A 297 -3.50 24.41 6.68
CA LYS A 297 -3.69 23.15 7.43
C LYS A 297 -2.46 22.78 8.26
N VAL A 298 -1.26 22.96 7.71
CA VAL A 298 0.02 22.78 8.44
C VAL A 298 0.14 23.76 9.63
N GLU A 299 -0.26 25.02 9.43
CA GLU A 299 -0.21 26.06 10.46
C GLU A 299 -1.20 25.79 11.61
N ILE A 300 -2.45 25.45 11.29
CA ILE A 300 -3.49 25.05 12.25
C ILE A 300 -3.02 23.85 13.10
N VAL A 301 -2.40 22.85 12.48
CA VAL A 301 -1.83 21.69 13.21
C VAL A 301 -0.69 22.11 14.13
N GLY A 302 0.17 23.04 13.72
CA GLY A 302 1.24 23.60 14.55
C GLY A 302 0.70 24.34 15.77
N MET A 303 -0.27 25.24 15.58
CA MET A 303 -0.89 26.01 16.67
C MET A 303 -1.60 25.09 17.70
N LEU A 304 -2.30 24.05 17.21
CA LEU A 304 -2.91 23.03 18.08
C LEU A 304 -1.89 22.11 18.77
N GLN A 305 -0.69 21.93 18.19
CA GLN A 305 0.41 21.20 18.81
C GLN A 305 1.09 22.02 19.93
N GLU A 306 1.10 23.35 19.82
CA GLU A 306 1.71 24.26 20.80
C GLU A 306 0.78 24.61 21.99
N ASP A 307 -0.55 24.48 21.85
CA ASP A 307 -1.48 24.62 22.98
C ASP A 307 -1.48 23.36 23.87
N GLU A 308 -0.50 23.28 24.78
CA GLU A 308 -0.40 22.23 25.81
C GLU A 308 -1.69 22.09 26.64
N LYS A 309 -2.45 23.18 26.85
CA LYS A 309 -3.70 23.14 27.62
C LYS A 309 -4.81 22.46 26.82
N PHE A 310 -4.98 22.82 25.54
CA PHE A 310 -5.94 22.16 24.66
C PHE A 310 -5.69 20.65 24.57
N LEU A 311 -4.43 20.24 24.42
CA LEU A 311 -4.05 18.82 24.41
C LEU A 311 -4.26 18.13 25.77
N THR A 312 -4.00 18.83 26.89
CA THR A 312 -4.29 18.30 28.23
C THR A 312 -5.79 18.11 28.45
N ASP A 313 -6.60 19.12 28.11
CA ASP A 313 -8.07 19.08 28.23
C ASP A 313 -8.67 18.01 27.29
N LEU A 314 -8.04 17.72 26.15
CA LEU A 314 -8.38 16.61 25.24
C LEU A 314 -8.17 15.25 25.91
N PHE A 315 -6.94 14.91 26.29
CA PHE A 315 -6.65 13.58 26.83
C PHE A 315 -7.32 13.34 28.20
N ALA A 316 -7.55 14.40 28.99
CA ALA A 316 -8.33 14.32 30.22
C ALA A 316 -9.80 13.92 29.95
N GLN A 317 -10.53 14.65 29.10
CA GLN A 317 -11.94 14.33 28.79
C GLN A 317 -12.08 13.00 28.06
N LEU A 318 -11.10 12.62 27.25
CA LEU A 318 -11.08 11.37 26.48
C LEU A 318 -10.94 10.13 27.37
N THR A 319 -10.27 10.27 28.51
CA THR A 319 -10.01 9.16 29.47
C THR A 319 -10.87 9.21 30.74
N ASP A 320 -11.62 10.30 30.97
CA ASP A 320 -12.56 10.39 32.10
C ASP A 320 -13.72 9.40 31.94
N GLU A 321 -14.03 8.67 33.01
CA GLU A 321 -15.18 7.76 33.11
C GLU A 321 -16.51 8.54 33.17
N ALA A 322 -16.48 9.86 33.44
CA ALA A 322 -17.65 10.73 33.49
C ALA A 322 -18.06 11.40 32.16
N THR A 323 -17.25 11.32 31.11
CA THR A 323 -17.57 11.91 29.79
C THR A 323 -18.65 11.10 29.05
N ASP A 324 -19.63 11.78 28.48
CA ASP A 324 -20.73 11.16 27.70
C ASP A 324 -20.23 10.39 26.46
N GLU A 325 -20.98 9.39 26.00
CA GLU A 325 -20.60 8.53 24.86
C GLU A 325 -20.47 9.35 23.57
N GLU A 326 -21.51 10.13 23.22
CA GLU A 326 -21.49 11.08 22.09
C GLU A 326 -20.30 12.04 22.18
N LYS A 327 -20.01 12.57 23.38
CA LYS A 327 -18.91 13.54 23.54
C LYS A 327 -17.54 12.90 23.37
N ARG A 328 -17.38 11.65 23.82
CA ARG A 328 -16.14 10.89 23.60
C ARG A 328 -15.96 10.53 22.13
N GLN A 329 -17.04 10.22 21.40
CA GLN A 329 -16.98 10.03 19.95
C GLN A 329 -16.47 11.28 19.22
N GLU A 330 -16.95 12.48 19.57
CA GLU A 330 -16.40 13.74 19.02
C GLU A 330 -14.90 13.88 19.29
N LEU A 331 -14.46 13.62 20.53
CA LEU A 331 -13.06 13.76 20.95
C LEU A 331 -12.14 12.76 20.22
N VAL A 332 -12.58 11.53 19.97
CA VAL A 332 -11.81 10.54 19.19
C VAL A 332 -11.81 10.88 17.70
N ASN A 333 -12.94 11.32 17.12
CA ASN A 333 -12.99 11.74 15.72
C ASN A 333 -12.06 12.94 15.47
N PHE A 334 -12.10 13.97 16.31
CA PHE A 334 -11.19 15.10 16.25
C PHE A 334 -9.71 14.65 16.35
N LEU A 335 -9.38 13.75 17.29
CA LEU A 335 -8.01 13.23 17.41
C LEU A 335 -7.57 12.40 16.19
N LYS A 336 -8.50 11.66 15.58
CA LYS A 336 -8.28 10.92 14.32
C LYS A 336 -7.99 11.88 13.16
N GLU A 337 -8.79 12.92 12.99
CA GLU A 337 -8.56 13.97 11.97
C GLU A 337 -7.21 14.66 12.21
N PHE A 338 -6.95 15.11 13.44
CA PHE A 338 -5.70 15.76 13.83
C PHE A 338 -4.47 14.88 13.51
N CYS A 339 -4.56 13.56 13.74
CA CYS A 339 -3.53 12.61 13.32
C CYS A 339 -3.48 12.40 11.80
N ALA A 340 -4.60 12.45 11.08
CA ALA A 340 -4.64 12.40 9.62
C ALA A 340 -3.93 13.61 8.98
N PHE A 341 -4.16 14.83 9.48
CA PHE A 341 -3.48 16.03 9.00
C PHE A 341 -1.97 16.02 9.24
N SER A 342 -1.44 15.16 10.12
CA SER A 342 0.00 14.93 10.24
C SER A 342 0.67 14.48 8.94
N GLN A 343 -0.10 13.94 7.97
CA GLN A 343 0.38 13.62 6.63
C GLN A 343 0.74 14.86 5.79
N THR A 344 0.21 16.04 6.14
CA THR A 344 0.60 17.32 5.51
C THR A 344 1.92 17.87 6.06
N LEU A 345 2.37 17.39 7.23
CA LEU A 345 3.61 17.85 7.85
C LEU A 345 4.84 17.28 7.14
N GLN A 346 5.89 18.10 7.01
CA GLN A 346 7.21 17.60 6.64
C GLN A 346 7.71 16.59 7.69
N PRO A 347 8.51 15.55 7.32
CA PRO A 347 8.86 14.46 8.22
C PRO A 347 9.41 14.90 9.59
N GLN A 348 10.27 15.93 9.63
CA GLN A 348 10.82 16.45 10.90
C GLN A 348 9.74 17.04 11.82
N ASN A 349 8.75 17.74 11.27
CA ASN A 349 7.63 18.30 12.02
C ASN A 349 6.66 17.18 12.45
N ARG A 350 6.47 16.16 11.60
CA ARG A 350 5.65 14.98 11.92
C ARG A 350 6.26 14.14 13.05
N ASP A 351 7.57 13.96 13.06
CA ASP A 351 8.29 13.28 14.14
C ASP A 351 8.17 14.06 15.47
N ALA A 352 8.22 15.40 15.40
CA ALA A 352 7.97 16.27 16.56
C ALA A 352 6.51 16.19 17.04
N PHE A 353 5.54 16.20 16.13
CA PHE A 353 4.11 16.07 16.40
C PHE A 353 3.77 14.79 17.17
N PHE A 354 4.16 13.62 16.65
CA PHE A 354 3.92 12.36 17.36
C PHE A 354 4.69 12.24 18.66
N LYS A 355 5.82 12.93 18.81
CA LYS A 355 6.54 13.05 20.08
C LYS A 355 5.79 13.93 21.10
N THR A 356 5.19 15.04 20.67
CA THR A 356 4.29 15.84 21.55
C THR A 356 3.11 14.97 22.01
N LEU A 357 2.39 14.31 21.09
CA LEU A 357 1.25 13.46 21.45
C LEU A 357 1.65 12.29 22.37
N SER A 358 2.83 11.69 22.16
CA SER A 358 3.40 10.67 23.05
C SER A 358 3.59 11.21 24.48
N ASN A 359 4.25 12.37 24.62
CA ASN A 359 4.48 13.02 25.92
C ASN A 359 3.18 13.43 26.62
N MET A 360 2.14 13.78 25.86
CA MET A 360 0.81 14.15 26.38
C MET A 360 -0.07 12.94 26.74
N GLY A 361 0.36 11.71 26.46
CA GLY A 361 -0.32 10.49 26.90
C GLY A 361 -1.27 9.84 25.89
N ILE A 362 -1.06 10.02 24.58
CA ILE A 362 -1.91 9.40 23.55
C ILE A 362 -1.98 7.86 23.64
N LEU A 363 -0.90 7.17 24.01
CA LEU A 363 -0.91 5.71 24.13
C LEU A 363 -1.71 5.20 25.34
N PRO A 364 -1.55 5.73 26.57
CA PRO A 364 -2.50 5.51 27.67
C PRO A 364 -3.95 5.84 27.33
N ALA A 365 -4.20 6.90 26.54
CA ALA A 365 -5.55 7.21 26.10
C ALA A 365 -6.10 6.11 25.18
N LEU A 366 -5.33 5.67 24.18
CA LEU A 366 -5.73 4.58 23.28
C LEU A 366 -5.95 3.25 24.02
N GLU A 367 -5.17 2.93 25.04
CA GLU A 367 -5.36 1.77 25.92
C GLU A 367 -6.76 1.80 26.57
N VAL A 368 -7.15 2.93 27.15
CA VAL A 368 -8.49 3.13 27.73
C VAL A 368 -9.59 3.05 26.68
N ILE A 369 -9.42 3.73 25.54
CA ILE A 369 -10.44 3.84 24.48
C ILE A 369 -10.69 2.50 23.78
N LEU A 370 -9.63 1.74 23.47
CA LEU A 370 -9.74 0.40 22.88
C LEU A 370 -10.42 -0.59 23.85
N GLY A 371 -10.22 -0.42 25.15
CA GLY A 371 -10.92 -1.15 26.21
C GLY A 371 -12.43 -0.90 26.31
N MET A 372 -13.01 0.03 25.53
CA MET A 372 -14.45 0.34 25.53
C MET A 372 -15.23 -0.52 24.54
N ASP A 373 -16.52 -0.77 24.82
CA ASP A 373 -17.41 -1.60 23.98
C ASP A 373 -17.92 -0.90 22.70
N ASP A 374 -17.73 0.41 22.56
CA ASP A 374 -18.14 1.19 21.39
C ASP A 374 -17.29 0.84 20.15
N THR A 375 -17.95 0.43 19.07
CA THR A 375 -17.31 0.00 17.81
C THR A 375 -16.82 1.18 16.96
N GLN A 376 -17.50 2.33 16.97
CA GLN A 376 -17.11 3.51 16.19
C GLN A 376 -15.89 4.18 16.83
N VAL A 377 -15.94 4.36 18.15
CA VAL A 377 -14.82 4.85 18.96
C VAL A 377 -13.59 3.95 18.85
N ARG A 378 -13.76 2.62 18.94
CA ARG A 378 -12.66 1.64 18.77
C ARG A 378 -12.08 1.62 17.36
N SER A 379 -12.91 1.83 16.33
CA SER A 379 -12.47 1.95 14.94
C SER A 379 -11.60 3.19 14.73
N ALA A 380 -12.06 4.35 15.20
CA ALA A 380 -11.27 5.58 15.12
C ALA A 380 -9.96 5.52 15.95
N ALA A 381 -9.99 4.87 17.12
CA ALA A 381 -8.78 4.55 17.90
C ALA A 381 -7.80 3.63 17.14
N THR A 382 -8.30 2.70 16.34
CA THR A 382 -7.46 1.82 15.49
C THR A 382 -6.77 2.62 14.38
N ASP A 383 -7.45 3.60 13.77
CA ASP A 383 -6.83 4.49 12.79
C ASP A 383 -5.76 5.41 13.41
N ILE A 384 -6.03 5.97 14.60
CA ILE A 384 -5.02 6.76 15.35
C ILE A 384 -3.79 5.89 15.68
N PHE A 385 -4.02 4.65 16.13
CA PHE A 385 -2.93 3.69 16.39
C PHE A 385 -2.17 3.32 15.11
N SER A 386 -2.84 3.26 13.96
CA SER A 386 -2.22 3.04 12.65
C SER A 386 -1.18 4.12 12.34
N TYR A 387 -1.50 5.41 12.52
CA TYR A 387 -0.54 6.49 12.29
C TYR A 387 0.67 6.43 13.26
N LEU A 388 0.44 6.09 14.53
CA LEU A 388 1.52 5.91 15.51
C LEU A 388 2.48 4.79 15.13
N VAL A 389 1.95 3.66 14.63
CA VAL A 389 2.73 2.50 14.19
C VAL A 389 3.42 2.72 12.84
N GLU A 390 2.81 3.50 11.94
CA GLU A 390 3.42 3.86 10.64
C GLU A 390 4.61 4.81 10.81
N TYR A 391 4.46 5.86 11.65
CA TYR A 391 5.45 6.94 11.74
C TYR A 391 6.44 6.80 12.90
N ASN A 392 6.09 6.14 14.00
CA ASN A 392 7.02 5.96 15.12
C ASN A 392 6.78 4.63 15.90
N PRO A 393 6.98 3.47 15.25
CA PRO A 393 6.77 2.16 15.88
C PRO A 393 7.66 1.95 17.11
N SER A 394 8.85 2.58 17.15
CA SER A 394 9.79 2.51 18.26
C SER A 394 9.21 3.11 19.56
N MET A 395 8.50 4.24 19.46
CA MET A 395 7.81 4.86 20.60
C MET A 395 6.68 3.97 21.13
N VAL A 396 5.93 3.30 20.23
CA VAL A 396 4.93 2.30 20.63
C VAL A 396 5.57 1.11 21.34
N ARG A 397 6.71 0.60 20.83
CA ARG A 397 7.45 -0.51 21.47
C ARG A 397 8.01 -0.14 22.83
N GLU A 398 8.54 1.07 22.99
CA GLU A 398 9.03 1.57 24.29
C GLU A 398 7.88 1.64 25.31
N PHE A 399 6.75 2.23 24.94
CA PHE A 399 5.58 2.33 25.83
C PHE A 399 5.11 0.96 26.35
N VAL A 400 4.85 -0.01 25.46
CA VAL A 400 4.33 -1.32 25.87
C VAL A 400 5.36 -2.16 26.63
N MET A 401 6.66 -1.88 26.47
CA MET A 401 7.72 -2.44 27.31
C MET A 401 7.79 -1.81 28.70
N GLN A 402 7.46 -0.52 28.85
CA GLN A 402 7.37 0.16 30.15
C GLN A 402 6.10 -0.25 30.91
N GLU A 403 4.95 -0.27 30.23
CA GLU A 403 3.66 -0.84 30.67
C GLU A 403 3.85 -2.25 31.25
N ALA A 404 4.47 -3.15 30.47
CA ALA A 404 4.71 -4.51 30.90
C ALA A 404 5.63 -4.63 32.11
N GLN A 405 6.63 -3.74 32.26
CA GLN A 405 7.49 -3.71 33.44
C GLN A 405 6.73 -3.26 34.69
N GLN A 406 5.85 -2.26 34.57
CA GLN A 406 4.97 -1.82 35.65
C GLN A 406 4.05 -2.96 36.09
N ASN A 407 3.38 -3.64 35.14
CA ASN A 407 2.45 -4.73 35.45
C ASN A 407 3.16 -5.97 36.04
N ASP A 408 4.38 -6.28 35.58
CA ASP A 408 5.24 -7.31 36.19
C ASP A 408 5.58 -6.96 37.66
N ASP A 409 5.76 -5.69 38.00
CA ASP A 409 6.15 -5.23 39.35
C ASP A 409 4.97 -4.97 40.30
N VAL A 410 3.79 -4.64 39.76
CA VAL A 410 2.51 -4.61 40.49
C VAL A 410 2.07 -6.04 40.84
N SER A 411 2.19 -6.98 39.89
CA SER A 411 1.91 -8.41 40.11
C SER A 411 2.77 -9.04 41.23
N LYS A 412 4.02 -8.57 41.42
CA LYS A 412 4.90 -8.98 42.52
C LYS A 412 4.45 -8.45 43.89
N LYS A 413 3.62 -7.41 43.94
CA LYS A 413 3.19 -6.70 45.17
C LYS A 413 1.76 -7.07 45.61
N LEU A 414 0.86 -7.38 44.68
CA LEU A 414 -0.57 -7.64 44.94
C LEU A 414 -0.94 -9.12 44.78
N THR A 415 -0.60 -9.94 45.77
CA THR A 415 -0.81 -11.40 45.70
C THR A 415 -2.27 -11.84 45.97
N GLU A 416 -3.15 -10.97 46.48
CA GLU A 416 -4.46 -11.40 47.03
C GLU A 416 -5.69 -10.53 46.66
N GLN A 417 -5.58 -9.45 45.86
CA GLN A 417 -6.72 -8.55 45.61
C GLN A 417 -7.03 -8.32 44.13
N LYS A 418 -8.00 -9.11 43.65
CA LYS A 418 -8.95 -8.82 42.56
C LYS A 418 -8.39 -8.08 41.33
N ILE A 419 -7.84 -8.86 40.40
CA ILE A 419 -7.54 -8.46 39.01
C ILE A 419 -8.73 -7.68 38.44
N THR A 420 -8.46 -6.48 37.95
CA THR A 420 -9.40 -5.63 37.20
C THR A 420 -8.94 -5.52 35.76
N SER A 421 -9.84 -5.23 34.82
CA SER A 421 -9.54 -5.18 33.39
C SER A 421 -8.49 -4.15 32.95
N LYS A 422 -8.02 -3.26 33.85
CA LYS A 422 -6.91 -2.32 33.62
C LYS A 422 -5.50 -2.97 33.65
N ASP A 423 -5.39 -4.30 33.72
CA ASP A 423 -4.12 -5.04 33.63
C ASP A 423 -3.81 -5.58 32.21
N ILE A 424 -4.67 -5.33 31.21
CA ILE A 424 -4.54 -5.86 29.84
C ILE A 424 -3.66 -4.95 28.99
N LEU A 425 -2.45 -5.43 28.67
CA LEU A 425 -1.48 -4.73 27.81
C LEU A 425 -2.08 -4.27 26.47
N LEU A 426 -1.72 -3.08 25.99
CA LEU A 426 -2.19 -2.49 24.74
C LEU A 426 -2.02 -3.42 23.53
N ILE A 427 -0.89 -4.13 23.42
CA ILE A 427 -0.67 -5.13 22.35
C ILE A 427 -1.67 -6.30 22.45
N ASN A 428 -2.08 -6.68 23.66
CA ASN A 428 -3.07 -7.74 23.86
C ASN A 428 -4.48 -7.25 23.55
N LEU A 429 -4.84 -5.99 23.84
CA LEU A 429 -6.10 -5.38 23.36
C LEU A 429 -6.16 -5.40 21.82
N ILE A 430 -5.09 -4.96 21.13
CA ILE A 430 -4.97 -5.01 19.67
C ILE A 430 -5.12 -6.44 19.12
N ILE A 431 -4.52 -7.45 19.78
CA ILE A 431 -4.69 -8.86 19.41
C ILE A 431 -6.12 -9.35 19.68
N GLU A 432 -6.75 -8.96 20.78
CA GLU A 432 -8.12 -9.37 21.13
C GLU A 432 -9.15 -8.74 20.18
N HIS A 433 -8.97 -7.49 19.75
CA HIS A 433 -9.79 -6.89 18.69
C HIS A 433 -9.60 -7.59 17.34
N MET A 434 -8.37 -7.99 16.98
CA MET A 434 -8.11 -8.78 15.78
C MET A 434 -8.78 -10.17 15.84
N ILE A 435 -8.99 -10.73 17.04
CA ILE A 435 -9.65 -12.03 17.26
C ILE A 435 -11.17 -11.91 17.32
N CYS A 436 -11.68 -10.79 17.82
CA CYS A 436 -13.11 -10.52 18.09
C CYS A 436 -13.76 -9.58 17.06
N ASP A 437 -13.10 -9.32 15.92
CA ASP A 437 -13.63 -8.52 14.82
C ASP A 437 -14.99 -9.07 14.34
N THR A 438 -15.98 -8.19 14.30
CA THR A 438 -17.37 -8.49 13.95
C THR A 438 -17.61 -8.45 12.44
N ASP A 439 -16.68 -7.89 11.66
CA ASP A 439 -16.81 -7.78 10.21
C ASP A 439 -16.78 -9.17 9.51
N PRO A 440 -17.70 -9.45 8.57
CA PRO A 440 -17.72 -10.72 7.84
C PRO A 440 -16.51 -10.96 6.90
N GLU A 441 -15.82 -9.90 6.45
CA GLU A 441 -14.61 -10.02 5.63
C GLU A 441 -13.31 -9.97 6.47
N LEU A 442 -13.44 -9.65 7.77
CA LEU A 442 -12.37 -9.40 8.75
C LEU A 442 -11.48 -8.20 8.40
N GLY A 443 -12.08 -7.12 7.85
CA GLY A 443 -11.37 -5.92 7.42
C GLY A 443 -10.53 -5.27 8.54
N GLY A 444 -11.08 -5.14 9.74
CA GLY A 444 -10.38 -4.57 10.89
C GLY A 444 -9.24 -5.48 11.37
N ALA A 445 -9.47 -6.78 11.44
CA ALA A 445 -8.43 -7.75 11.79
C ALA A 445 -7.29 -7.80 10.75
N VAL A 446 -7.54 -7.54 9.47
CA VAL A 446 -6.49 -7.39 8.45
C VAL A 446 -5.62 -6.16 8.73
N GLN A 447 -6.23 -5.01 9.05
CA GLN A 447 -5.53 -3.78 9.45
C GLN A 447 -4.68 -4.03 10.71
N LEU A 448 -5.29 -4.55 11.78
CA LEU A 448 -4.64 -4.84 13.07
C LEU A 448 -3.49 -5.87 12.92
N MET A 449 -3.65 -6.90 12.08
CA MET A 449 -2.57 -7.85 11.75
C MET A 449 -1.39 -7.14 11.06
N GLY A 450 -1.68 -6.20 10.16
CA GLY A 450 -0.68 -5.33 9.54
C GLY A 450 0.11 -4.51 10.58
N LEU A 451 -0.58 -3.87 11.52
CA LEU A 451 0.07 -3.09 12.59
C LEU A 451 0.92 -3.98 13.51
N LEU A 452 0.39 -5.13 13.92
CA LEU A 452 1.13 -6.13 14.71
C LEU A 452 2.37 -6.62 13.96
N ARG A 453 2.28 -6.85 12.64
CA ARG A 453 3.42 -7.21 11.80
C ARG A 453 4.48 -6.11 11.79
N THR A 454 4.10 -4.87 11.53
CA THR A 454 5.02 -3.71 11.54
C THR A 454 5.75 -3.56 12.88
N LEU A 455 5.06 -3.77 14.00
CA LEU A 455 5.66 -3.71 15.34
C LEU A 455 6.65 -4.85 15.62
N VAL A 456 6.35 -6.09 15.22
CA VAL A 456 7.26 -7.23 15.45
C VAL A 456 8.38 -7.37 14.41
N ASP A 457 8.29 -6.67 13.28
CA ASP A 457 9.29 -6.77 12.21
C ASP A 457 10.68 -6.29 12.69
N PRO A 458 11.71 -7.16 12.68
CA PRO A 458 13.05 -6.77 13.06
C PRO A 458 13.69 -5.71 12.16
N GLU A 459 13.24 -5.53 10.91
CA GLU A 459 13.76 -4.46 10.04
C GLU A 459 13.39 -3.08 10.62
N ASN A 460 12.18 -2.93 11.15
CA ASN A 460 11.73 -1.74 11.88
C ASN A 460 12.41 -1.56 13.25
N MET A 461 13.26 -2.50 13.69
CA MET A 461 14.08 -2.41 14.91
C MET A 461 15.57 -2.15 14.58
N LEU A 462 15.98 -2.20 13.31
CA LEU A 462 17.36 -1.87 12.89
C LEU A 462 17.58 -0.36 12.73
N ALA A 463 16.50 0.42 12.59
CA ALA A 463 16.56 1.87 12.41
C ALA A 463 16.84 2.65 13.71
N THR A 464 16.80 2.01 14.89
CA THR A 464 16.93 2.69 16.18
C THR A 464 18.36 2.72 16.70
N ALA A 465 18.64 3.67 17.59
CA ALA A 465 19.94 3.76 18.25
C ALA A 465 20.18 2.62 19.27
N ASN A 466 19.11 1.95 19.75
CA ASN A 466 19.22 0.92 20.78
C ASN A 466 19.40 -0.48 20.18
N LYS A 467 20.65 -0.94 20.10
CA LYS A 467 21.00 -2.27 19.58
C LYS A 467 20.40 -3.45 20.37
N THR A 468 19.88 -3.25 21.59
CA THR A 468 19.21 -4.33 22.36
C THR A 468 17.69 -4.39 22.17
N GLU A 469 17.06 -3.35 21.61
CA GLU A 469 15.59 -3.24 21.45
C GLU A 469 14.97 -4.51 20.85
N LYS A 470 15.55 -5.02 19.77
CA LYS A 470 15.10 -6.26 19.11
C LYS A 470 15.03 -7.45 20.05
N THR A 471 16.02 -7.62 20.93
CA THR A 471 16.07 -8.76 21.86
C THR A 471 15.10 -8.56 23.03
N GLU A 472 14.97 -7.32 23.50
CA GLU A 472 14.08 -6.95 24.60
C GLU A 472 12.61 -7.03 24.19
N PHE A 473 12.24 -6.42 23.06
CA PHE A 473 10.87 -6.43 22.54
C PHE A 473 10.42 -7.83 22.10
N LEU A 474 11.26 -8.61 21.41
CA LEU A 474 10.94 -10.03 21.13
C LEU A 474 10.95 -10.88 22.41
N GLY A 475 11.70 -10.50 23.44
CA GLY A 475 11.60 -11.10 24.78
C GLY A 475 10.22 -10.85 25.42
N PHE A 476 9.77 -9.59 25.38
CA PHE A 476 8.44 -9.16 25.82
C PHE A 476 7.32 -9.86 25.05
N PHE A 477 7.30 -9.75 23.71
CA PHE A 477 6.21 -10.26 22.87
C PHE A 477 6.01 -11.77 23.01
N TYR A 478 7.11 -12.55 23.07
CA TYR A 478 7.02 -14.00 23.26
C TYR A 478 6.65 -14.43 24.70
N LYS A 479 6.91 -13.58 25.71
CA LYS A 479 6.47 -13.81 27.10
C LYS A 479 4.98 -13.47 27.26
N HIS A 480 4.54 -12.31 26.76
CA HIS A 480 3.25 -11.69 27.14
C HIS A 480 2.15 -11.72 26.07
N CYS A 481 2.49 -11.77 24.77
CA CYS A 481 1.51 -11.53 23.68
C CYS A 481 1.31 -12.75 22.76
N MET A 482 2.38 -13.47 22.43
CA MET A 482 2.35 -14.61 21.50
C MET A 482 1.38 -15.73 21.94
N HIS A 483 1.11 -15.86 23.24
CA HIS A 483 0.15 -16.85 23.76
C HIS A 483 -1.32 -16.42 23.57
N VAL A 484 -1.60 -15.11 23.52
CA VAL A 484 -2.92 -14.56 23.16
C VAL A 484 -3.14 -14.72 21.65
N LEU A 485 -2.16 -14.30 20.84
CA LEU A 485 -2.19 -14.44 19.38
C LEU A 485 -2.43 -15.90 18.91
N THR A 486 -1.88 -16.87 19.65
CA THR A 486 -2.04 -18.30 19.33
C THR A 486 -3.21 -18.99 20.04
N ALA A 487 -3.96 -18.29 20.91
CA ALA A 487 -5.14 -18.83 21.58
C ALA A 487 -6.22 -19.39 20.63
N PRO A 488 -6.70 -18.67 19.59
CA PRO A 488 -7.73 -19.21 18.68
C PRO A 488 -7.24 -20.42 17.90
N LEU A 489 -5.97 -20.42 17.47
CA LEU A 489 -5.33 -21.57 16.83
C LEU A 489 -5.31 -22.79 17.74
N LEU A 490 -4.90 -22.62 19.00
CA LEU A 490 -4.84 -23.72 19.96
C LEU A 490 -6.24 -24.22 20.35
N ALA A 491 -7.20 -23.33 20.54
CA ALA A 491 -8.58 -23.68 20.85
C ALA A 491 -9.24 -24.49 19.73
N ASN A 492 -9.02 -24.10 18.45
CA ASN A 492 -9.64 -24.76 17.30
C ASN A 492 -8.97 -26.08 16.87
N THR A 493 -7.87 -26.48 17.52
CA THR A 493 -7.02 -27.63 17.12
C THR A 493 -6.81 -28.60 18.28
N THR A 494 -7.83 -28.76 19.12
CA THR A 494 -7.84 -29.69 20.27
C THR A 494 -8.05 -31.15 19.85
N GLU A 495 -8.66 -31.39 18.69
CA GLU A 495 -8.91 -32.70 18.09
C GLU A 495 -8.11 -32.90 16.78
N ASP A 496 -8.21 -34.09 16.17
CA ASP A 496 -7.60 -34.43 14.86
C ASP A 496 -8.18 -33.65 13.65
N LYS A 497 -9.12 -32.73 13.88
CA LYS A 497 -9.77 -31.85 12.89
C LYS A 497 -10.07 -30.47 13.51
N PRO A 498 -10.25 -29.43 12.68
CA PRO A 498 -10.70 -28.13 13.17
C PRO A 498 -12.08 -28.24 13.83
N SER A 499 -12.22 -27.74 15.06
CA SER A 499 -13.47 -27.84 15.84
C SER A 499 -14.60 -26.94 15.31
N LYS A 500 -14.22 -25.76 14.80
CA LYS A 500 -15.04 -24.71 14.18
C LYS A 500 -14.40 -24.39 12.83
N ASP A 501 -15.00 -24.88 11.77
CA ASP A 501 -14.50 -24.81 10.39
C ASP A 501 -15.44 -23.96 9.51
N ASP A 502 -15.87 -22.80 10.01
CA ASP A 502 -16.59 -21.78 9.22
C ASP A 502 -15.62 -20.77 8.58
N PHE A 503 -16.15 -19.93 7.69
CA PHE A 503 -15.35 -19.06 6.83
C PHE A 503 -14.57 -18.00 7.63
N GLN A 504 -15.25 -17.28 8.53
CA GLN A 504 -14.66 -16.27 9.40
C GLN A 504 -13.55 -16.86 10.29
N THR A 505 -13.80 -18.02 10.92
CA THR A 505 -12.76 -18.71 11.72
C THR A 505 -11.57 -19.13 10.85
N ALA A 506 -11.82 -19.54 9.60
CA ALA A 506 -10.76 -19.90 8.67
C ALA A 506 -9.95 -18.69 8.17
N GLN A 507 -10.58 -17.52 7.97
CA GLN A 507 -9.87 -16.27 7.68
C GLN A 507 -9.01 -15.84 8.87
N LEU A 508 -9.56 -15.77 10.09
CA LEU A 508 -8.83 -15.42 11.30
C LEU A 508 -7.61 -16.34 11.51
N LEU A 509 -7.79 -17.66 11.34
CA LEU A 509 -6.68 -18.60 11.44
C LEU A 509 -5.67 -18.46 10.30
N ALA A 510 -6.07 -18.02 9.10
CA ALA A 510 -5.12 -17.70 8.03
C ALA A 510 -4.27 -16.46 8.37
N LEU A 511 -4.85 -15.43 8.99
CA LEU A 511 -4.13 -14.25 9.49
C LEU A 511 -3.12 -14.62 10.58
N VAL A 512 -3.54 -15.39 11.59
CA VAL A 512 -2.65 -15.90 12.65
C VAL A 512 -1.52 -16.76 12.07
N LEU A 513 -1.82 -17.61 11.07
CA LEU A 513 -0.80 -18.40 10.38
C LEU A 513 0.14 -17.56 9.51
N GLU A 514 -0.30 -16.45 8.94
CA GLU A 514 0.56 -15.55 8.17
C GLU A 514 1.56 -14.85 9.11
N LEU A 515 1.09 -14.26 10.21
CA LEU A 515 1.97 -13.63 11.20
C LEU A 515 2.92 -14.65 11.87
N LEU A 516 2.46 -15.89 12.13
CA LEU A 516 3.34 -16.98 12.57
C LEU A 516 4.35 -17.42 11.50
N THR A 517 3.99 -17.39 10.21
CA THR A 517 4.92 -17.70 9.11
C THR A 517 5.98 -16.60 9.02
N PHE A 518 5.60 -15.33 9.09
CA PHE A 518 6.51 -14.19 9.21
C PHE A 518 7.48 -14.36 10.40
N CYS A 519 6.95 -14.71 11.58
CA CYS A 519 7.79 -14.99 12.76
C CYS A 519 8.84 -16.07 12.49
N VAL A 520 8.52 -17.13 11.73
CA VAL A 520 9.44 -18.23 11.41
C VAL A 520 10.64 -17.75 10.58
N GLU A 521 10.46 -16.77 9.69
CA GLU A 521 11.54 -16.24 8.86
C GLU A 521 12.43 -15.25 9.62
N HIS A 522 11.83 -14.37 10.44
CA HIS A 522 12.54 -13.21 10.99
C HIS A 522 12.96 -13.34 12.48
N HIS A 523 12.28 -14.14 13.31
CA HIS A 523 12.48 -14.16 14.78
C HIS A 523 13.43 -15.25 15.30
N THR A 524 14.14 -15.96 14.41
CA THR A 524 15.24 -16.90 14.69
C THR A 524 14.98 -17.90 15.84
N TYR A 525 15.54 -17.68 17.03
CA TYR A 525 15.43 -18.61 18.16
C TYR A 525 14.16 -18.44 19.00
N HIS A 526 13.56 -17.23 19.04
CA HIS A 526 12.34 -16.96 19.82
C HIS A 526 11.19 -17.84 19.30
N ILE A 527 10.95 -17.78 17.99
CA ILE A 527 9.92 -18.60 17.31
C ILE A 527 10.22 -20.10 17.39
N LYS A 528 11.50 -20.51 17.28
CA LYS A 528 11.90 -21.92 17.33
C LYS A 528 11.62 -22.53 18.70
N ASN A 529 11.98 -21.82 19.76
CA ASN A 529 11.69 -22.23 21.14
C ASN A 529 10.17 -22.27 21.37
N TYR A 530 9.41 -21.29 20.88
CA TYR A 530 7.96 -21.28 21.03
C TYR A 530 7.27 -22.46 20.31
N ILE A 531 7.60 -22.68 19.03
CA ILE A 531 7.01 -23.76 18.21
C ILE A 531 7.28 -25.14 18.82
N ILE A 532 8.51 -25.40 19.27
CA ILE A 532 8.90 -26.70 19.83
C ILE A 532 8.28 -26.90 21.22
N ASN A 533 8.32 -25.88 22.10
CA ASN A 533 7.84 -26.02 23.48
C ASN A 533 6.30 -26.02 23.61
N LYS A 534 5.58 -25.43 22.65
CA LYS A 534 4.10 -25.40 22.61
C LYS A 534 3.50 -26.37 21.56
N ASP A 535 4.33 -27.17 20.91
CA ASP A 535 3.96 -28.14 19.86
C ASP A 535 3.14 -27.53 18.70
N ILE A 536 3.43 -26.27 18.36
CA ILE A 536 2.60 -25.45 17.45
C ILE A 536 2.47 -26.10 16.06
N LEU A 537 3.53 -26.71 15.52
CA LEU A 537 3.45 -27.31 14.18
C LEU A 537 2.48 -28.50 14.12
N ARG A 538 2.37 -29.31 15.19
CA ARG A 538 1.34 -30.36 15.26
C ARG A 538 -0.05 -29.74 15.19
N ARG A 539 -0.28 -28.66 15.95
CA ARG A 539 -1.56 -27.94 16.04
C ARG A 539 -1.94 -27.30 14.70
N VAL A 540 -1.00 -26.60 14.04
CA VAL A 540 -1.19 -26.05 12.69
C VAL A 540 -1.55 -27.15 11.67
N LEU A 541 -0.93 -28.33 11.76
CA LEU A 541 -1.17 -29.41 10.80
C LEU A 541 -2.53 -30.11 10.93
N VAL A 542 -3.28 -29.88 12.02
CA VAL A 542 -4.71 -30.25 12.10
C VAL A 542 -5.52 -29.54 11.00
N LEU A 543 -5.13 -28.30 10.65
CA LEU A 543 -5.83 -27.47 9.67
C LEU A 543 -5.66 -27.98 8.23
N MET A 544 -4.76 -28.95 7.98
CA MET A 544 -4.70 -29.72 6.71
C MET A 544 -6.00 -30.50 6.43
N ALA A 545 -6.87 -30.68 7.44
CA ALA A 545 -8.18 -31.34 7.34
C ALA A 545 -9.37 -30.36 7.23
N SER A 546 -9.13 -29.04 7.13
CA SER A 546 -10.17 -28.03 6.90
C SER A 546 -10.85 -28.20 5.54
N LYS A 547 -12.14 -27.86 5.45
CA LYS A 547 -12.87 -27.74 4.17
C LYS A 547 -12.40 -26.54 3.34
N HIS A 548 -11.75 -25.56 3.96
CA HIS A 548 -11.26 -24.35 3.34
C HIS A 548 -9.84 -24.55 2.77
N ALA A 549 -9.74 -24.70 1.45
CA ALA A 549 -8.47 -24.99 0.78
C ALA A 549 -7.37 -23.94 1.05
N PHE A 550 -7.73 -22.65 1.23
CA PHE A 550 -6.78 -21.60 1.54
C PHE A 550 -6.15 -21.76 2.94
N LEU A 551 -6.93 -22.18 3.96
CA LEU A 551 -6.42 -22.39 5.31
C LEU A 551 -5.46 -23.60 5.36
N ALA A 552 -5.81 -24.68 4.69
CA ALA A 552 -4.93 -25.85 4.55
C ALA A 552 -3.64 -25.49 3.78
N LEU A 553 -3.71 -24.60 2.78
CA LEU A 553 -2.51 -24.06 2.10
C LEU A 553 -1.68 -23.16 3.03
N CYS A 554 -2.29 -22.37 3.91
CA CYS A 554 -1.57 -21.59 4.92
C CYS A 554 -0.82 -22.49 5.92
N ALA A 555 -1.45 -23.58 6.37
CA ALA A 555 -0.82 -24.57 7.25
C ALA A 555 0.36 -25.29 6.57
N LEU A 556 0.21 -25.61 5.28
CA LEU A 556 1.29 -26.16 4.45
C LEU A 556 2.41 -25.14 4.23
N ARG A 557 2.10 -23.86 3.95
CA ARG A 557 3.07 -22.76 3.81
C ARG A 557 3.91 -22.56 5.07
N PHE A 558 3.28 -22.58 6.24
CA PHE A 558 3.95 -22.52 7.55
C PHE A 558 4.96 -23.68 7.73
N LYS A 559 4.53 -24.93 7.50
CA LYS A 559 5.43 -26.09 7.55
C LYS A 559 6.57 -25.99 6.52
N ARG A 560 6.24 -25.57 5.30
CA ARG A 560 7.18 -25.40 4.19
C ARG A 560 8.28 -24.38 4.51
N LYS A 561 7.95 -23.31 5.25
CA LYS A 561 8.91 -22.31 5.72
C LYS A 561 9.83 -22.85 6.82
N ILE A 562 9.29 -23.59 7.79
CA ILE A 562 10.08 -24.28 8.82
C ILE A 562 11.11 -25.24 8.20
N ILE A 563 10.69 -26.04 7.22
CA ILE A 563 11.60 -26.91 6.45
C ILE A 563 12.60 -26.08 5.62
N GLY A 564 12.18 -24.91 5.14
CA GLY A 564 13.01 -23.94 4.42
C GLY A 564 14.26 -23.50 5.18
N LEU A 565 14.21 -23.45 6.51
CA LEU A 565 15.34 -23.07 7.37
C LEU A 565 16.42 -24.15 7.49
N LYS A 566 16.13 -25.41 7.10
CA LYS A 566 17.04 -26.57 7.17
C LYS A 566 17.62 -26.87 8.57
N ASP A 567 17.02 -26.35 9.63
CA ASP A 567 17.49 -26.47 11.01
C ASP A 567 17.21 -27.88 11.59
N GLU A 568 18.25 -28.53 12.13
CA GLU A 568 18.15 -29.91 12.63
C GLU A 568 17.44 -30.07 13.98
N PHE A 569 17.11 -28.99 14.72
CA PHE A 569 16.15 -29.07 15.83
C PHE A 569 14.72 -29.15 15.30
N TYR A 570 14.37 -28.33 14.30
CA TYR A 570 13.08 -28.45 13.61
C TYR A 570 12.95 -29.81 12.90
N ASN A 571 13.99 -30.29 12.21
CA ASN A 571 13.93 -31.60 11.54
C ASN A 571 13.74 -32.74 12.56
N ARG A 572 14.50 -32.76 13.67
CA ARG A 572 14.29 -33.76 14.74
C ARG A 572 12.91 -33.68 15.38
N TYR A 573 12.35 -32.49 15.58
CA TYR A 573 10.99 -32.31 16.08
C TYR A 573 9.94 -32.87 15.08
N ILE A 574 10.06 -32.53 13.79
CA ILE A 574 9.20 -33.04 12.71
C ILE A 574 9.23 -34.57 12.65
N MET A 575 10.42 -35.17 12.72
CA MET A 575 10.61 -36.63 12.68
C MET A 575 10.04 -37.31 13.94
N LYS A 576 10.41 -36.85 15.14
CA LYS A 576 10.00 -37.43 16.44
C LYS A 576 8.47 -37.40 16.62
N SER A 577 7.81 -36.38 16.10
CA SER A 577 6.36 -36.20 16.20
C SER A 577 5.59 -36.67 14.96
N PHE A 578 6.24 -37.33 13.99
CA PHE A 578 5.67 -37.85 12.74
C PHE A 578 4.87 -36.81 11.92
N LEU A 579 5.33 -35.56 11.91
CA LEU A 579 4.59 -34.40 11.37
C LEU A 579 4.50 -34.36 9.83
N PHE A 580 4.83 -35.45 9.13
CA PHE A 580 4.46 -35.67 7.73
C PHE A 580 3.10 -36.36 7.56
N GLU A 581 2.61 -37.11 8.55
CA GLU A 581 1.37 -37.87 8.43
C GLU A 581 0.17 -37.01 8.01
N PRO A 582 -0.12 -35.81 8.60
CA PRO A 582 -1.26 -35.01 8.16
C PRO A 582 -1.15 -34.53 6.70
N VAL A 583 0.08 -34.28 6.22
CA VAL A 583 0.33 -33.83 4.85
C VAL A 583 0.21 -34.98 3.84
N VAL A 584 0.74 -36.17 4.17
CA VAL A 584 0.57 -37.37 3.35
C VAL A 584 -0.90 -37.79 3.30
N LYS A 585 -1.61 -37.71 4.44
CA LYS A 585 -3.06 -37.94 4.53
C LYS A 585 -3.86 -36.96 3.66
N ALA A 586 -3.52 -35.67 3.68
CA ALA A 586 -4.14 -34.66 2.81
C ALA A 586 -3.85 -34.92 1.31
N PHE A 587 -2.62 -35.31 0.98
CA PHE A 587 -2.22 -35.67 -0.39
C PHE A 587 -3.00 -36.90 -0.93
N LEU A 588 -3.09 -37.97 -0.13
CA LEU A 588 -3.88 -39.16 -0.46
C LEU A 588 -5.38 -38.83 -0.62
N ASN A 589 -5.94 -38.02 0.27
CA ASN A 589 -7.34 -37.59 0.21
C ASN A 589 -7.65 -36.72 -1.03
N ASN A 590 -6.66 -36.00 -1.55
CA ASN A 590 -6.78 -35.26 -2.80
C ASN A 590 -6.82 -36.20 -4.03
N GLY A 591 -6.17 -37.36 -3.95
CA GLY A 591 -6.13 -38.36 -5.02
C GLY A 591 -5.46 -37.83 -6.28
N SER A 592 -5.98 -38.22 -7.45
CA SER A 592 -5.46 -37.80 -8.78
C SER A 592 -5.83 -36.36 -9.20
N ARG A 593 -6.33 -35.52 -8.29
CA ARG A 593 -6.76 -34.14 -8.60
C ARG A 593 -5.55 -33.22 -8.74
N TYR A 594 -5.11 -32.95 -9.97
CA TYR A 594 -4.08 -31.94 -10.24
C TYR A 594 -4.61 -30.52 -9.95
N ASN A 595 -4.23 -29.96 -8.80
CA ASN A 595 -4.65 -28.65 -8.32
C ASN A 595 -3.53 -27.97 -7.50
N LEU A 596 -3.83 -26.79 -6.91
CA LEU A 596 -2.87 -26.02 -6.12
C LEU A 596 -2.38 -26.77 -4.87
N MET A 597 -3.27 -27.47 -4.15
CA MET A 597 -2.89 -28.29 -2.98
C MET A 597 -1.92 -29.41 -3.37
N ASN A 598 -2.24 -30.14 -4.43
CA ASN A 598 -1.40 -31.20 -4.98
C ASN A 598 0.00 -30.68 -5.34
N SER A 599 0.04 -29.54 -6.04
CA SER A 599 1.27 -28.92 -6.52
C SER A 599 2.13 -28.39 -5.37
N ALA A 600 1.52 -27.74 -4.36
CA ALA A 600 2.21 -27.22 -3.19
C ALA A 600 2.78 -28.33 -2.28
N ILE A 601 2.07 -29.45 -2.13
CA ILE A 601 2.59 -30.60 -1.38
C ILE A 601 3.79 -31.21 -2.11
N ILE A 602 3.70 -31.36 -3.44
CA ILE A 602 4.80 -31.86 -4.26
C ILE A 602 6.01 -30.91 -4.19
N GLU A 603 5.82 -29.60 -4.23
CA GLU A 603 6.90 -28.60 -4.08
C GLU A 603 7.63 -28.77 -2.74
N MET A 604 6.92 -28.96 -1.63
CA MET A 604 7.54 -29.19 -0.32
C MET A 604 8.44 -30.44 -0.30
N PHE A 605 8.00 -31.53 -0.94
CA PHE A 605 8.81 -32.75 -1.08
C PHE A 605 9.94 -32.61 -2.10
N GLU A 606 9.75 -31.81 -3.15
CA GLU A 606 10.75 -31.51 -4.16
C GLU A 606 11.87 -30.63 -3.58
N PHE A 607 11.56 -29.67 -2.72
CA PHE A 607 12.55 -28.87 -1.98
C PHE A 607 13.44 -29.76 -1.10
N ILE A 608 12.86 -30.68 -0.32
CA ILE A 608 13.61 -31.67 0.49
C ILE A 608 14.59 -32.47 -0.39
N ARG A 609 14.17 -32.83 -1.61
CA ARG A 609 14.92 -33.61 -2.60
C ARG A 609 16.05 -32.84 -3.26
N VAL A 610 15.80 -31.58 -3.61
CA VAL A 610 16.73 -30.66 -4.28
C VAL A 610 17.83 -30.23 -3.32
N GLU A 611 17.44 -29.79 -2.12
CA GLU A 611 18.34 -29.30 -1.07
C GLU A 611 19.06 -30.42 -0.28
N ASP A 612 18.83 -31.69 -0.62
CA ASP A 612 19.43 -32.89 0.02
C ASP A 612 19.27 -32.91 1.56
N ILE A 613 18.08 -32.57 2.07
CA ILE A 613 17.80 -32.55 3.52
C ILE A 613 17.68 -33.99 4.02
N LYS A 614 18.82 -34.58 4.40
CA LYS A 614 19.02 -36.02 4.58
C LYS A 614 18.14 -36.64 5.67
N SER A 615 18.05 -35.96 6.82
CA SER A 615 17.22 -36.35 7.97
C SER A 615 15.75 -36.53 7.55
N LEU A 616 15.17 -35.49 6.93
CA LEU A 616 13.81 -35.55 6.40
C LEU A 616 13.67 -36.54 5.24
N THR A 617 14.66 -36.66 4.36
CA THR A 617 14.65 -37.60 3.22
C THR A 617 14.55 -39.05 3.70
N ALA A 618 15.34 -39.43 4.70
CA ALA A 618 15.26 -40.75 5.32
C ALA A 618 13.90 -40.99 5.97
N HIS A 619 13.48 -40.11 6.88
CA HIS A 619 12.20 -40.25 7.58
C HIS A 619 10.99 -40.33 6.63
N VAL A 620 10.97 -39.56 5.53
CA VAL A 620 9.89 -39.61 4.54
C VAL A 620 9.85 -40.96 3.82
N ILE A 621 10.99 -41.49 3.39
CA ILE A 621 11.05 -42.76 2.66
C ILE A 621 10.82 -43.96 3.58
N GLU A 622 11.37 -43.97 4.78
CA GLU A 622 11.22 -45.07 5.75
C GLU A 622 9.77 -45.25 6.21
N ASN A 623 9.05 -44.15 6.43
CA ASN A 623 7.72 -44.18 7.05
C ASN A 623 6.57 -44.06 6.03
N TYR A 624 6.75 -43.37 4.91
CA TYR A 624 5.66 -43.02 3.98
C TYR A 624 5.85 -43.54 2.54
N TRP A 625 6.97 -44.19 2.18
CA TRP A 625 7.19 -44.66 0.80
C TRP A 625 6.04 -45.51 0.24
N LYS A 626 5.47 -46.43 1.04
CA LYS A 626 4.35 -47.29 0.63
C LYS A 626 3.07 -46.54 0.24
N ALA A 627 2.93 -45.28 0.64
CA ALA A 627 1.81 -44.40 0.28
C ALA A 627 2.15 -43.48 -0.90
N LEU A 628 3.40 -43.46 -1.35
CA LEU A 628 3.94 -42.51 -2.32
C LEU A 628 4.57 -43.21 -3.54
N GLU A 629 4.68 -44.54 -3.54
CA GLU A 629 5.35 -45.31 -4.59
C GLU A 629 4.57 -45.40 -5.91
N ASP A 630 3.23 -45.43 -5.82
CA ASP A 630 2.31 -45.39 -6.96
C ASP A 630 2.21 -44.00 -7.63
N VAL A 631 2.87 -42.97 -7.07
CA VAL A 631 2.88 -41.63 -7.68
C VAL A 631 3.85 -41.61 -8.85
N ASP A 632 3.31 -41.67 -10.08
CA ASP A 632 4.08 -41.77 -11.32
C ASP A 632 4.07 -40.49 -12.18
N TYR A 633 3.02 -39.69 -12.09
CA TYR A 633 2.85 -38.44 -12.84
C TYR A 633 3.85 -37.33 -12.46
N VAL A 634 4.61 -37.49 -11.35
CA VAL A 634 5.77 -36.68 -11.00
C VAL A 634 6.96 -37.55 -10.58
N GLN A 635 8.18 -37.07 -10.81
CA GLN A 635 9.41 -37.79 -10.45
C GLN A 635 9.92 -37.51 -9.02
N THR A 636 9.29 -36.58 -8.29
CA THR A 636 9.73 -36.13 -6.96
C THR A 636 9.91 -37.28 -5.96
N PHE A 637 8.91 -38.14 -5.77
CA PHE A 637 8.99 -39.25 -4.79
C PHE A 637 9.99 -40.33 -5.20
N LYS A 638 10.06 -40.66 -6.49
CA LYS A 638 11.05 -41.60 -7.05
C LYS A 638 12.48 -41.05 -6.91
N GLY A 639 12.66 -39.73 -7.09
CA GLY A 639 13.92 -39.04 -6.86
C GLY A 639 14.29 -38.89 -5.38
N LEU A 640 13.32 -38.76 -4.46
CA LEU A 640 13.56 -38.83 -3.01
C LEU A 640 14.05 -40.22 -2.60
N LYS A 641 13.44 -41.28 -3.12
CA LYS A 641 13.92 -42.66 -2.90
C LYS A 641 15.34 -42.85 -3.43
N LEU A 642 15.65 -42.35 -4.63
CA LEU A 642 17.00 -42.39 -5.18
C LEU A 642 18.01 -41.61 -4.33
N ARG A 643 17.62 -40.47 -3.73
CA ARG A 643 18.45 -39.75 -2.75
C ARG A 643 18.71 -40.60 -1.50
N PHE A 644 17.66 -41.18 -0.92
CA PHE A 644 17.76 -42.05 0.26
C PHE A 644 18.65 -43.27 0.00
N GLU A 645 18.46 -43.97 -1.12
CA GLU A 645 19.27 -45.14 -1.49
C GLU A 645 20.74 -44.76 -1.69
N GLN A 646 21.03 -43.61 -2.32
CA GLN A 646 22.40 -43.08 -2.43
C GLN A 646 23.02 -42.62 -1.10
N GLN A 647 22.20 -42.23 -0.11
CA GLN A 647 22.65 -41.86 1.23
C GLN A 647 22.93 -43.13 2.06
N ARG A 648 22.03 -44.13 2.01
CA ARG A 648 22.20 -45.42 2.70
C ARG A 648 23.37 -46.22 2.13
N GLU A 649 23.58 -46.26 0.81
CA GLU A 649 24.74 -46.94 0.19
C GLU A 649 26.08 -46.39 0.75
N ARG A 650 26.15 -45.08 1.06
CA ARG A 650 27.34 -44.47 1.68
C ARG A 650 27.52 -44.86 3.15
N GLN A 651 26.42 -45.02 3.89
CA GLN A 651 26.43 -45.48 5.29
C GLN A 651 26.73 -46.99 5.41
N ASP A 652 26.15 -47.82 4.54
CA ASP A 652 26.40 -49.25 4.43
C ASP A 652 27.86 -49.54 3.98
N ASN A 653 28.46 -48.61 3.22
CA ASN A 653 29.76 -48.79 2.58
C ASN A 653 30.72 -47.60 2.82
N PRO A 654 31.08 -47.29 4.09
CA PRO A 654 31.85 -46.07 4.44
C PRO A 654 33.28 -46.08 3.88
N LYS A 655 33.80 -47.26 3.52
CA LYS A 655 35.07 -47.41 2.79
C LYS A 655 35.01 -46.73 1.41
N LEU A 656 33.84 -46.66 0.79
CA LEU A 656 33.63 -46.00 -0.49
C LEU A 656 33.71 -44.47 -0.36
N ASP A 657 33.23 -43.88 0.74
CA ASP A 657 33.35 -42.44 1.00
C ASP A 657 34.71 -42.04 1.62
N SER A 658 35.43 -42.96 2.25
CA SER A 658 36.88 -42.78 2.47
C SER A 658 37.63 -42.62 1.14
N MET A 659 37.38 -43.51 0.16
CA MET A 659 37.94 -43.35 -1.20
C MET A 659 37.41 -42.11 -1.92
N ARG A 660 36.12 -41.76 -1.81
CA ARG A 660 35.52 -40.64 -2.55
C ARG A 660 35.86 -39.27 -1.95
N SER A 661 36.07 -39.13 -0.64
CA SER A 661 36.58 -37.89 -0.04
C SER A 661 38.01 -37.60 -0.50
N ILE A 662 38.88 -38.62 -0.53
CA ILE A 662 40.21 -38.55 -1.13
C ILE A 662 40.15 -38.13 -2.61
N LEU A 663 39.12 -38.55 -3.36
CA LEU A 663 38.92 -38.16 -4.76
C LEU A 663 38.25 -36.79 -4.95
N ARG A 664 37.52 -36.25 -3.96
CA ARG A 664 36.80 -34.96 -4.06
C ARG A 664 37.64 -33.75 -3.66
N ASN A 665 38.46 -33.85 -2.60
CA ASN A 665 39.18 -32.70 -2.03
C ASN A 665 40.24 -32.05 -2.95
N HIS A 666 40.50 -32.57 -4.16
CA HIS A 666 41.55 -32.05 -5.04
C HIS A 666 41.14 -31.74 -6.49
N ARG A 667 39.83 -31.65 -6.83
CA ARG A 667 39.39 -31.21 -8.17
C ARG A 667 38.10 -30.36 -8.17
N TYR A 668 38.23 -29.06 -7.85
CA TYR A 668 37.98 -27.93 -8.77
C TYR A 668 37.85 -26.56 -8.03
N ARG A 669 38.97 -25.94 -7.61
CA ARG A 669 39.04 -24.47 -7.46
C ARG A 669 39.18 -23.90 -8.88
N ARG A 670 38.32 -22.95 -9.29
CA ARG A 670 38.17 -22.56 -10.72
C ARG A 670 38.76 -21.18 -11.07
N ASP A 671 39.07 -20.37 -10.07
CA ASP A 671 39.82 -19.12 -10.20
C ASP A 671 40.97 -19.13 -9.16
N ALA A 672 41.99 -18.30 -9.37
CA ALA A 672 43.18 -18.18 -8.53
C ALA A 672 43.20 -16.88 -7.70
N ARG A 673 42.03 -16.25 -7.53
CA ARG A 673 41.83 -15.01 -6.76
C ARG A 673 40.96 -15.15 -5.52
N THR A 674 40.29 -16.30 -5.33
CA THR A 674 39.56 -16.61 -4.11
C THR A 674 40.52 -17.17 -3.06
N LEU A 675 40.76 -16.37 -2.02
CA LEU A 675 41.48 -16.73 -0.78
C LEU A 675 41.03 -18.10 -0.26
N GLU A 676 41.93 -18.85 0.37
CA GLU A 676 41.64 -20.22 0.79
C GLU A 676 40.69 -20.25 1.98
N ASP A 677 39.83 -21.25 2.04
CA ASP A 677 38.81 -21.42 3.10
C ASP A 677 39.46 -21.52 4.50
N GLU A 678 40.73 -21.93 4.56
CA GLU A 678 41.60 -21.96 5.73
C GLU A 678 42.23 -20.59 6.04
N GLU A 679 42.49 -19.74 5.04
CA GLU A 679 42.78 -18.30 5.23
C GLU A 679 41.51 -17.56 5.71
N GLU A 680 40.33 -17.88 5.18
CA GLU A 680 39.06 -17.32 5.67
C GLU A 680 38.83 -17.68 7.14
N MET A 681 39.14 -18.90 7.58
CA MET A 681 39.11 -19.24 9.01
C MET A 681 40.19 -18.50 9.82
N TRP A 682 41.36 -18.24 9.23
CA TRP A 682 42.43 -17.45 9.88
C TRP A 682 42.08 -15.96 10.02
N PHE A 683 41.38 -15.37 9.04
CA PHE A 683 40.90 -13.98 9.07
C PHE A 683 39.59 -13.79 9.87
N ASN A 684 38.76 -14.83 10.01
CA ASN A 684 37.57 -14.81 10.89
C ASN A 684 37.89 -15.26 12.33
N THR A 685 39.16 -15.50 12.67
CA THR A 685 39.62 -15.62 14.05
C THR A 685 40.03 -14.22 14.50
N ASP A 686 39.11 -13.48 15.14
CA ASP A 686 39.39 -12.14 15.68
C ASP A 686 40.64 -12.19 16.60
N GLU A 687 41.56 -11.22 16.44
CA GLU A 687 42.94 -11.30 16.96
C GLU A 687 43.10 -11.30 18.50
N ASP A 688 42.01 -11.20 19.27
CA ASP A 688 42.02 -10.96 20.73
C ASP A 688 42.08 -12.24 21.61
N ASP A 689 41.70 -13.43 21.11
CA ASP A 689 41.63 -14.68 21.91
C ASP A 689 42.85 -15.61 21.72
N MET A 690 44.08 -15.08 21.86
CA MET A 690 45.34 -15.84 21.78
C MET A 690 45.91 -16.24 23.16
N GLU A 691 45.23 -17.13 23.89
CA GLU A 691 45.80 -17.83 25.07
C GLU A 691 45.52 -19.36 25.05
N ASP A 692 46.57 -20.15 25.29
CA ASP A 692 46.63 -21.61 25.45
C ASP A 692 45.79 -22.54 24.53
N GLY A 693 46.40 -22.96 23.42
CA GLY A 693 45.87 -24.04 22.57
C GLY A 693 46.34 -25.45 22.97
N GLU A 694 45.40 -26.38 23.20
CA GLU A 694 45.65 -27.84 23.26
C GLU A 694 45.12 -28.58 22.02
N ALA A 695 45.80 -29.67 21.63
CA ALA A 695 45.67 -30.26 20.29
C ALA A 695 44.67 -31.43 20.16
N VAL A 696 43.97 -31.46 19.03
CA VAL A 696 43.00 -32.50 18.64
C VAL A 696 43.65 -33.89 18.47
N VAL A 697 42.99 -34.94 18.97
CA VAL A 697 43.36 -36.35 18.75
C VAL A 697 42.19 -37.15 18.18
N SER A 698 42.44 -37.95 17.15
CA SER A 698 41.44 -38.76 16.43
C SER A 698 41.11 -40.11 17.10
N PRO A 699 39.96 -40.75 16.80
CA PRO A 699 39.34 -41.75 17.68
C PRO A 699 39.83 -43.20 17.47
N SER A 700 39.53 -44.05 18.45
CA SER A 700 39.76 -45.50 18.42
C SER A 700 38.47 -46.29 18.65
N ASP A 701 38.21 -47.31 17.83
CA ASP A 701 36.95 -48.09 17.83
C ASP A 701 36.59 -48.76 19.16
N LYS A 702 35.40 -48.45 19.70
CA LYS A 702 34.62 -49.37 20.54
C LYS A 702 33.13 -49.26 20.27
N THR A 703 32.62 -50.18 19.46
CA THR A 703 31.18 -50.39 19.25
C THR A 703 30.48 -50.85 20.52
N LYS A 704 29.51 -50.08 21.04
CA LYS A 704 28.38 -50.56 21.85
C LYS A 704 27.32 -49.48 22.11
N ASN A 705 26.10 -49.79 21.65
CA ASN A 705 24.79 -49.26 22.06
C ASN A 705 24.63 -47.74 22.22
N ASP A 706 24.16 -47.09 21.15
CA ASP A 706 23.42 -45.83 21.25
C ASP A 706 22.02 -46.09 21.82
N ASP A 707 21.77 -45.67 23.07
CA ASP A 707 20.41 -45.51 23.64
C ASP A 707 20.37 -44.53 24.85
N ASP A 708 21.52 -44.17 25.45
CA ASP A 708 21.61 -43.33 26.67
C ASP A 708 21.89 -41.83 26.43
N ILE A 709 21.82 -41.32 25.19
CA ILE A 709 22.01 -39.87 24.89
C ILE A 709 20.68 -39.08 25.08
N MET A 710 19.90 -39.45 26.09
CA MET A 710 18.54 -38.94 26.36
C MET A 710 18.44 -38.16 27.69
N ASP A 711 19.54 -37.54 28.14
CA ASP A 711 19.60 -36.86 29.45
C ASP A 711 20.35 -35.50 29.58
N PRO A 712 20.96 -34.87 28.54
CA PRO A 712 21.49 -33.51 28.69
C PRO A 712 20.43 -32.43 29.00
N ILE A 713 19.21 -32.60 28.49
CA ILE A 713 18.14 -31.58 28.59
C ILE A 713 17.46 -31.62 29.97
N SER A 714 17.18 -32.81 30.51
CA SER A 714 16.57 -32.99 31.84
C SER A 714 17.48 -32.44 32.94
N LYS A 715 18.78 -32.79 32.90
CA LYS A 715 19.78 -32.40 33.91
C LYS A 715 20.10 -30.90 33.95
N PHE A 716 19.72 -30.12 32.92
CA PHE A 716 19.81 -28.66 32.99
C PHE A 716 18.77 -28.05 33.94
N MET A 717 17.57 -28.64 34.05
CA MET A 717 16.54 -28.13 34.96
C MET A 717 16.77 -28.51 36.44
N GLU A 718 17.35 -29.68 36.72
CA GLU A 718 17.57 -30.12 38.11
C GLU A 718 18.72 -29.41 38.82
N ARG A 719 19.73 -28.91 38.09
CA ARG A 719 20.92 -28.26 38.67
C ARG A 719 20.69 -26.89 39.30
N LYS A 720 19.44 -26.40 39.39
CA LYS A 720 19.11 -25.14 40.10
C LYS A 720 18.69 -25.32 41.57
N LYS A 721 18.95 -26.49 42.18
CA LYS A 721 18.84 -26.69 43.64
C LYS A 721 20.04 -27.45 44.24
N LEU A 722 20.57 -26.87 45.32
CA LEU A 722 21.44 -27.44 46.36
C LEU A 722 22.96 -27.63 46.10
N LYS A 723 23.70 -26.64 46.64
CA LYS A 723 24.94 -26.72 47.44
C LYS A 723 26.34 -26.68 46.80
N GLU A 724 27.20 -25.89 47.47
CA GLU A 724 28.65 -25.86 47.32
C GLU A 724 29.35 -26.98 48.12
N SER A 725 30.48 -27.50 47.60
CA SER A 725 31.75 -27.76 48.33
C SER A 725 32.73 -28.61 47.50
N GLU A 726 33.99 -28.16 47.38
CA GLU A 726 35.30 -28.88 47.53
C GLU A 726 35.42 -30.40 47.20
N GLU A 727 36.50 -30.99 46.66
CA GLU A 727 37.83 -30.54 46.15
C GLU A 727 38.59 -31.76 45.51
N LYS A 728 39.67 -31.52 44.74
CA LYS A 728 40.84 -32.44 44.48
C LYS A 728 40.63 -33.79 43.72
N GLU A 729 41.61 -34.49 43.11
CA GLU A 729 42.93 -34.18 42.47
C GLU A 729 43.54 -35.47 41.82
N VAL A 730 44.58 -35.36 40.95
CA VAL A 730 45.56 -36.42 40.50
C VAL A 730 45.10 -37.49 39.46
N LEU A 731 45.90 -38.11 38.55
CA LEU A 731 47.00 -37.74 37.60
C LEU A 731 47.45 -39.03 36.81
N LEU A 732 48.31 -38.90 35.76
CA LEU A 732 49.18 -39.92 35.08
C LEU A 732 48.60 -40.72 33.87
N LYS A 733 49.36 -41.16 32.82
CA LYS A 733 50.50 -40.58 32.02
C LYS A 733 50.93 -41.52 30.84
N THR A 734 51.49 -40.96 29.74
CA THR A 734 52.46 -41.57 28.74
C THR A 734 52.00 -42.75 27.82
N ASN A 735 52.51 -43.04 26.58
CA ASN A 735 53.48 -42.40 25.64
C ASN A 735 53.56 -43.06 24.20
N LEU A 736 54.05 -42.31 23.17
CA LEU A 736 54.73 -42.72 21.89
C LEU A 736 53.94 -43.46 20.75
N SER A 737 54.32 -43.50 19.44
CA SER A 737 55.05 -42.58 18.51
C SER A 737 55.18 -43.12 17.03
N GLY A 738 54.96 -42.30 15.98
CA GLY A 738 55.46 -42.47 14.57
C GLY A 738 54.65 -43.36 13.58
N ARG A 739 54.81 -43.33 12.23
CA ARG A 739 55.66 -42.49 11.31
C ARG A 739 55.28 -42.60 9.77
N GLN A 740 55.07 -41.45 9.10
CA GLN A 740 55.31 -41.03 7.67
C GLN A 740 54.99 -41.89 6.38
N SER A 741 54.17 -41.30 5.48
CA SER A 741 54.36 -40.96 4.01
C SER A 741 55.07 -41.90 3.00
N PRO A 742 54.71 -41.92 1.67
CA PRO A 742 55.09 -40.82 0.73
C PRO A 742 54.14 -40.53 -0.47
N SER A 743 54.48 -39.50 -1.28
CA SER A 743 53.72 -38.91 -2.41
C SER A 743 54.04 -39.50 -3.81
N PHE A 744 53.23 -39.20 -4.85
CA PHE A 744 53.72 -38.96 -6.24
C PHE A 744 52.72 -38.16 -7.13
N LYS A 745 53.21 -37.66 -8.29
CA LYS A 745 52.55 -36.78 -9.30
C LYS A 745 51.94 -37.61 -10.48
N LEU A 746 51.32 -37.12 -11.58
CA LEU A 746 51.16 -35.79 -12.24
C LEU A 746 50.07 -35.89 -13.36
N SER A 747 49.35 -34.81 -13.72
CA SER A 747 48.65 -34.57 -15.05
C SER A 747 47.54 -35.57 -15.50
N LEU A 748 46.57 -35.36 -16.43
CA LEU A 748 45.86 -34.24 -17.13
C LEU A 748 44.49 -34.86 -17.62
N SER A 749 43.59 -34.35 -18.47
CA SER A 749 43.28 -33.07 -19.17
C SER A 749 41.81 -33.11 -19.72
N SER A 750 41.20 -31.93 -19.94
CA SER A 750 40.17 -31.57 -20.97
C SER A 750 39.13 -32.59 -21.52
N GLY A 751 37.84 -32.21 -21.54
CA GLY A 751 36.81 -32.80 -22.43
C GLY A 751 35.43 -32.12 -22.30
N THR A 752 34.77 -31.74 -23.41
CA THR A 752 33.54 -30.89 -23.42
C THR A 752 32.50 -31.27 -24.49
N LYS A 753 31.20 -31.08 -24.14
CA LYS A 753 29.99 -31.11 -25.02
C LYS A 753 29.67 -32.50 -25.61
N THR A 754 28.44 -32.90 -25.94
CA THR A 754 27.51 -32.37 -26.98
C THR A 754 26.13 -33.08 -26.96
N ASN A 755 25.07 -32.41 -27.46
CA ASN A 755 23.96 -32.97 -28.32
C ASN A 755 23.05 -34.10 -27.78
N LEU A 756 21.90 -34.47 -28.39
CA LEU A 756 20.73 -33.75 -28.99
C LEU A 756 19.69 -34.84 -29.42
N THR A 757 18.57 -34.45 -30.05
CA THR A 757 17.70 -35.26 -30.95
C THR A 757 16.87 -36.46 -30.41
N SER A 758 15.58 -36.19 -30.17
CA SER A 758 14.38 -36.79 -30.82
C SER A 758 14.15 -38.32 -30.92
N GLN A 759 12.92 -38.74 -30.59
CA GLN A 759 12.17 -39.73 -31.41
C GLN A 759 10.65 -39.59 -31.26
N SER A 760 9.87 -40.27 -32.11
CA SER A 760 8.44 -40.03 -32.36
C SER A 760 7.66 -41.32 -32.65
N SER A 761 6.37 -41.38 -32.30
CA SER A 761 5.46 -42.48 -32.68
C SER A 761 4.01 -42.03 -32.80
N THR A 762 3.27 -42.60 -33.77
CA THR A 762 1.93 -42.18 -34.22
C THR A 762 0.94 -43.34 -34.26
N THR A 763 -0.35 -43.12 -33.93
CA THR A 763 -1.44 -44.09 -34.14
C THR A 763 -2.76 -43.44 -34.59
N ASN A 764 -3.55 -44.19 -35.37
CA ASN A 764 -4.55 -43.69 -36.33
C ASN A 764 -5.97 -43.40 -35.81
N LEU A 765 -6.69 -42.65 -36.67
CA LEU A 765 -8.14 -42.62 -37.01
C LEU A 765 -8.84 -44.03 -37.05
N PRO A 766 -10.20 -44.18 -37.16
CA PRO A 766 -11.17 -43.24 -37.79
C PRO A 766 -12.62 -43.12 -37.20
N GLY A 767 -13.44 -42.21 -37.75
CA GLY A 767 -14.91 -42.16 -37.56
C GLY A 767 -15.66 -40.99 -38.24
N SER A 768 -16.76 -41.26 -38.95
CA SER A 768 -17.72 -40.31 -39.59
C SER A 768 -19.04 -41.08 -39.90
N PRO A 769 -20.14 -40.53 -40.50
CA PRO A 769 -20.51 -39.14 -40.83
C PRO A 769 -21.99 -38.76 -40.45
N GLY A 770 -22.45 -37.54 -40.83
CA GLY A 770 -23.88 -37.12 -40.89
C GLY A 770 -24.24 -35.97 -39.91
N SER A 771 -24.75 -34.78 -40.27
CA SER A 771 -25.78 -34.31 -41.25
C SER A 771 -27.22 -34.30 -40.69
N PRO A 772 -28.06 -33.26 -40.98
CA PRO A 772 -27.77 -31.88 -41.38
C PRO A 772 -28.56 -30.81 -40.56
N GLY A 773 -28.29 -29.52 -40.78
CA GLY A 773 -29.06 -28.39 -40.20
C GLY A 773 -29.58 -27.41 -41.26
N SER A 774 -30.81 -26.91 -41.09
CA SER A 774 -31.49 -25.84 -41.87
C SER A 774 -32.93 -25.64 -41.36
N PRO A 775 -33.62 -24.51 -41.63
CA PRO A 775 -33.15 -23.14 -41.84
C PRO A 775 -33.86 -22.13 -40.88
N GLY A 776 -33.61 -20.82 -41.03
CA GLY A 776 -34.26 -19.75 -40.24
C GLY A 776 -35.17 -18.82 -41.06
N SER A 777 -35.46 -17.63 -40.47
CA SER A 777 -36.29 -16.51 -40.99
C SER A 777 -37.82 -16.65 -40.81
N PRO A 778 -38.63 -15.55 -40.80
CA PRO A 778 -38.28 -14.12 -40.84
C PRO A 778 -38.99 -13.18 -39.80
N GLY A 779 -38.37 -12.03 -39.51
CA GLY A 779 -39.00 -10.70 -39.58
C GLY A 779 -39.88 -10.12 -38.44
N SER A 780 -39.33 -9.09 -37.76
CA SER A 780 -39.92 -7.72 -37.57
C SER A 780 -41.25 -7.50 -36.78
N PRO A 781 -41.52 -6.27 -36.28
CA PRO A 781 -40.59 -5.27 -35.70
C PRO A 781 -41.11 -4.55 -34.42
N GLY A 782 -40.19 -3.98 -33.63
CA GLY A 782 -40.38 -2.68 -32.96
C GLY A 782 -41.29 -2.55 -31.73
N SER A 783 -40.69 -2.30 -30.56
CA SER A 783 -41.20 -1.37 -29.54
C SER A 783 -40.05 -0.90 -28.65
N VAL A 784 -39.98 0.40 -28.34
CA VAL A 784 -38.98 0.95 -27.41
C VAL A 784 -39.67 1.24 -26.07
N PRO A 785 -39.31 0.55 -24.96
CA PRO A 785 -39.60 1.04 -23.62
C PRO A 785 -38.69 2.25 -23.34
N LYS A 786 -39.26 3.33 -22.81
CA LYS A 786 -38.42 4.45 -22.32
C LYS A 786 -37.67 4.01 -21.07
N ASN A 787 -36.38 4.31 -20.99
CA ASN A 787 -35.69 4.34 -19.71
C ASN A 787 -36.28 5.47 -18.87
N THR A 788 -36.73 5.16 -17.65
CA THR A 788 -36.82 6.16 -16.58
C THR A 788 -35.46 6.14 -15.89
N SER A 789 -34.70 7.23 -16.01
CA SER A 789 -33.38 7.32 -15.38
C SER A 789 -33.54 7.35 -13.86
N GLN A 790 -33.17 6.26 -13.20
CA GLN A 790 -32.83 6.30 -11.78
C GLN A 790 -31.43 6.90 -11.67
N THR A 791 -31.32 8.06 -11.03
CA THR A 791 -30.06 8.69 -10.67
C THR A 791 -29.33 7.78 -9.69
N ALA A 792 -28.27 7.12 -10.16
CA ALA A 792 -27.40 6.35 -9.31
C ALA A 792 -26.58 7.30 -8.43
N ALA A 793 -26.77 7.23 -7.11
CA ALA A 793 -26.01 8.04 -6.16
C ALA A 793 -24.50 7.79 -6.33
N ILE A 794 -23.75 8.83 -6.71
CA ILE A 794 -22.31 8.74 -6.90
C ILE A 794 -21.65 8.74 -5.52
N THR A 795 -21.33 7.56 -5.01
CA THR A 795 -20.58 7.40 -3.76
C THR A 795 -19.11 7.77 -3.99
N THR A 796 -18.77 9.01 -3.63
CA THR A 796 -17.44 9.63 -3.73
C THR A 796 -16.44 9.03 -2.74
N LYS A 797 -16.01 7.78 -3.00
CA LYS A 797 -14.95 7.11 -2.25
C LYS A 797 -13.63 7.89 -2.36
N GLY A 798 -13.26 8.62 -1.30
CA GLY A 798 -11.94 9.24 -1.14
C GLY A 798 -11.88 10.77 -1.16
N GLY A 799 -12.98 11.46 -0.84
CA GLY A 799 -12.96 12.91 -0.57
C GLY A 799 -12.13 13.27 0.69
N LEU A 800 -11.55 14.47 0.71
CA LEU A 800 -10.62 14.91 1.76
C LEU A 800 -11.37 15.60 2.92
N VAL A 801 -11.65 14.85 3.99
CA VAL A 801 -12.39 15.31 5.19
C VAL A 801 -11.67 16.47 5.91
N GLY A 802 -12.44 17.32 6.60
CA GLY A 802 -11.95 18.47 7.38
C GLY A 802 -11.31 18.11 8.73
N LEU A 803 -10.98 19.15 9.51
CA LEU A 803 -10.53 19.07 10.92
C LEU A 803 -11.66 19.48 11.91
N VAL A 804 -12.85 19.74 11.36
CA VAL A 804 -14.05 20.17 12.08
C VAL A 804 -15.25 19.71 11.26
N ASP A 805 -16.06 18.83 11.86
CA ASP A 805 -17.38 18.45 11.34
C ASP A 805 -18.28 19.70 11.25
N TYR A 806 -18.52 20.14 10.01
CA TYR A 806 -19.71 20.89 9.65
C TYR A 806 -20.72 19.85 9.15
N PRO A 807 -21.93 19.74 9.73
CA PRO A 807 -22.90 18.75 9.27
C PRO A 807 -23.38 19.09 7.86
N ASP A 808 -23.28 18.12 6.95
CA ASP A 808 -23.99 18.13 5.67
C ASP A 808 -25.47 17.81 5.97
N ASP A 809 -26.29 18.85 6.08
CA ASP A 809 -27.73 18.73 6.33
C ASP A 809 -28.47 18.32 5.03
N ASP A 810 -28.69 17.01 4.84
CA ASP A 810 -29.64 16.44 3.86
C ASP A 810 -31.10 16.75 4.31
N GLU A 811 -31.57 17.99 4.14
CA GLU A 811 -32.99 18.35 4.35
C GLU A 811 -33.67 18.79 3.03
N ASP A 812 -34.61 17.95 2.55
CA ASP A 812 -35.46 18.22 1.38
C ASP A 812 -36.52 19.30 1.70
N ASP A 813 -36.18 20.58 1.53
CA ASP A 813 -37.12 21.71 1.65
C ASP A 813 -38.14 21.76 0.48
N ASP A 814 -39.14 20.88 0.52
CA ASP A 814 -40.38 20.95 -0.26
C ASP A 814 -41.26 22.15 0.21
N GLU A 815 -40.83 23.40 -0.04
CA GLU A 815 -41.70 24.58 0.18
C GLU A 815 -42.58 24.91 -1.06
N ASP A 816 -43.89 24.75 -0.88
CA ASP A 816 -44.94 25.27 -1.77
C ASP A 816 -44.87 26.80 -1.90
N GLU A 817 -45.11 27.35 -3.11
CA GLU A 817 -46.24 28.27 -3.36
C GLU A 817 -46.27 28.76 -4.83
N ASP A 818 -47.25 28.30 -5.62
CA ASP A 818 -47.63 29.02 -6.85
C ASP A 818 -49.14 28.97 -7.13
N LYS A 819 -49.80 30.13 -6.93
CA LYS A 819 -50.96 30.74 -7.62
C LYS A 819 -52.04 29.78 -8.20
N GLU A 820 -53.34 30.02 -8.00
CA GLU A 820 -54.05 31.26 -8.36
C GLU A 820 -55.50 31.31 -7.78
N ASP A 821 -56.18 32.46 -7.87
CA ASP A 821 -57.52 32.73 -7.31
C ASP A 821 -58.67 31.87 -7.86
N THR A 822 -59.66 31.53 -7.01
CA THR A 822 -61.08 31.65 -7.41
C THR A 822 -62.07 31.78 -6.23
N LEU A 823 -63.12 32.58 -6.44
CA LEU A 823 -64.08 33.01 -5.41
C LEU A 823 -65.22 31.99 -5.11
N PRO A 824 -65.91 32.09 -3.94
CA PRO A 824 -66.46 30.91 -3.28
C PRO A 824 -67.93 30.56 -3.60
N LEU A 825 -68.27 29.27 -3.42
CA LEU A 825 -69.65 28.76 -3.43
C LEU A 825 -70.05 28.17 -2.07
N SER A 826 -70.94 28.87 -1.36
CA SER A 826 -71.48 28.44 -0.06
C SER A 826 -72.48 27.28 -0.18
N LYS A 827 -72.38 26.26 0.72
CA LYS A 827 -73.53 25.45 1.19
C LYS A 827 -73.22 24.63 2.45
N LYS A 828 -74.10 24.81 3.46
CA LYS A 828 -74.59 23.89 4.52
C LYS A 828 -73.84 22.54 4.68
N ALA A 829 -73.23 22.19 5.83
CA ALA A 829 -73.68 22.17 7.24
C ALA A 829 -74.54 20.95 7.66
N LYS A 830 -74.26 20.47 8.89
CA LYS A 830 -74.72 19.25 9.59
C LYS A 830 -73.97 17.96 9.20
N PHE A 831 -73.42 17.18 10.15
CA PHE A 831 -74.02 16.44 11.29
C PHE A 831 -74.96 15.31 10.83
N ASP A 832 -74.56 14.05 11.03
CA ASP A 832 -75.05 13.20 12.13
C ASP A 832 -74.30 11.85 12.19
N SER A 833 -74.31 11.22 13.37
CA SER A 833 -73.81 9.85 13.71
C SER A 833 -72.31 9.59 13.57
#